data_AF-A0AAI9YAJ5-F1
#
_entry.id   AF-A0AAI9YAJ5-F1
#
_cell.length_a   1.000
_cell.length_b   1.000
_cell.length_c   1.000
_cell.angle_alpha   90.00
_cell.angle_beta   90.00
_cell.angle_gamma   90.00
#
_symmetry.space_group_name_H-M   'P 1'
#
loop_
_entity.id
_entity.type
_entity.pdbx_description
1 polymer ?
#
loop_
_entity_poly.entity_id
_entity_poly.type
_entity_poly.pdbx_seq_one_letter_code
_entity_poly.pdbx_strand_id
1 'polypeptide(L)'
;MPSFADLNLIQDISPVGDDEKQYTMTRRLDDGTTTYDPFTGVLPVLPPDAQLPDKNPRSNAATAASAAGVRALSAQAIAFYFRAPVKAFFRTRVDYLAYARSVHQAQIELLAQAAAKEPSTKLKATLNQAWFYLRGTTPGVLTSAVKQHGWSVLPNQVLPPLIANVGVGAVLYTSYLTILGSLHEESGRATKTVYPPPHPTQTFTAGFLAGSLQSFIAAPLDAIQARYDHRDLMPTEGGKPRSMWAFSAEKLREIGVRGIFAGWGLSLMKDSFGAAVFFSVFEYVKAQGYYRFVSWYYGGLEEHIVDFMAQKRPAKNGKPEDDSKQPLIIRPHYAIEPIFLLLGGLSASFAQQVVLHPLTHVQVEHWDRLEELDAKAAKLRETKGADPAHRKDGWRMARAYYRAYKETWSECCAEAAKEDLGVRKWLWRGFWWNTIRQVPSTSAGLIIFELVRRKYGLGSEEVRIMGDGCGPQVARLYTGWLVCGTFGFINKIDEMANVPKSDNVVRVKLVDTTTAMVGVAESFVQPVVKGHEVINFCSLAFLLEHEKLGKKAMFDLGVRKDYWNLPKGAQQGVLGPDSVIFGMSVPKGIDEVLEDGGVDPKSIDYCIWSHAHFDHRGDVSVFPKSTTLVTGPGYFSSKGRPGGRDDPQAAAEFEGRPLEEANFDKGLMVGKFKAQDFFGDGSFYLLEAPGHQPEHICGLARTTPSSSPEGATFVFLGGDICHFAGVFRPSEETPLPDGIPASAITLRRDWASKAVCPCSHFTPHHPNASDEKSASTTPWYELPRGGKHPVYTDIDLATESVAKMRELDIKDNVMVCIAHDASLLDVLPVFNKQPERDINDWKTNGWKATTYWSWLNEVSVDGNTPHEPVVEGFWRDGKKWDYAGYLETLK
;
A
#
# COMPACT_ATOMS: atom_id res chain seq x y z
N MET A 1 46.53 62.78 -9.64
CA MET A 1 47.48 63.40 -8.69
C MET A 1 47.06 63.02 -7.28
N PRO A 2 47.94 62.63 -6.36
CA PRO A 2 49.14 61.79 -6.45
C PRO A 2 48.98 60.49 -5.58
N SER A 3 49.61 59.37 -5.93
CA SER A 3 50.90 58.81 -5.43
C SER A 3 50.80 58.00 -4.13
N PHE A 4 51.13 56.70 -4.19
CA PHE A 4 52.36 56.09 -3.63
C PHE A 4 52.54 56.27 -2.10
N ALA A 5 52.64 55.17 -1.36
CA ALA A 5 53.95 54.59 -1.03
C ALA A 5 53.86 53.51 0.07
N ASP A 6 54.48 52.39 -0.29
CA ASP A 6 55.15 51.36 0.52
C ASP A 6 55.72 51.80 1.89
N LEU A 7 55.70 50.90 2.87
CA LEU A 7 56.88 50.22 3.46
C LEU A 7 56.66 49.67 4.88
N ASN A 8 56.93 48.37 4.99
CA ASN A 8 57.48 47.59 6.10
C ASN A 8 58.12 48.33 7.29
N LEU A 9 57.88 47.80 8.51
CA LEU A 9 58.87 47.17 9.43
C LEU A 9 58.13 46.73 10.73
N ILE A 10 58.02 45.43 11.03
CA ILE A 10 58.92 44.53 11.78
C ILE A 10 59.17 44.95 13.25
N GLN A 11 58.73 44.08 14.19
CA GLN A 11 59.47 43.49 15.33
C GLN A 11 58.44 42.94 16.35
N ASP A 12 58.56 41.79 17.00
CA ASP A 12 59.40 40.60 16.86
C ASP A 12 58.89 39.59 17.91
N ILE A 13 59.08 38.28 17.66
CA ILE A 13 59.18 37.17 18.63
C ILE A 13 57.88 36.52 19.16
N SER A 14 57.56 35.35 18.56
CA SER A 14 56.81 34.19 19.12
C SER A 14 57.74 33.28 19.97
N PRO A 15 57.38 32.03 20.40
CA PRO A 15 56.09 31.30 20.46
C PRO A 15 55.87 30.67 21.89
N VAL A 16 54.84 29.90 22.28
CA VAL A 16 54.28 28.63 21.79
C VAL A 16 52.99 28.34 22.61
N GLY A 17 51.97 27.72 22.00
CA GLY A 17 51.07 26.80 22.74
C GLY A 17 49.57 26.88 22.43
N ASP A 18 49.17 26.17 21.36
CA ASP A 18 47.98 25.35 21.12
C ASP A 18 46.52 25.73 21.50
N ASP A 19 45.70 25.50 20.47
CA ASP A 19 44.34 24.93 20.41
C ASP A 19 43.12 25.81 20.73
N GLU A 20 42.52 26.31 19.63
CA GLU A 20 41.25 27.01 19.60
C GLU A 20 40.06 26.09 19.28
N LYS A 21 39.00 26.30 20.07
CA LYS A 21 37.62 25.89 19.83
C LYS A 21 36.82 27.05 19.23
N GLN A 22 35.84 26.67 18.40
CA GLN A 22 34.49 27.25 18.29
C GLN A 22 34.26 28.61 17.57
N TYR A 23 33.44 28.49 16.52
CA TYR A 23 32.16 29.21 16.28
C TYR A 23 32.13 30.71 15.87
N THR A 24 31.27 30.89 14.85
CA THR A 24 30.25 31.93 14.60
C THR A 24 30.53 33.21 13.82
N MET A 25 29.57 33.44 12.89
CA MET A 25 28.99 34.73 12.42
C MET A 25 29.94 35.71 11.74
N THR A 26 29.71 36.28 10.56
CA THR A 26 28.56 36.99 9.95
C THR A 26 29.09 37.44 8.56
N ARG A 27 28.32 37.80 7.53
CA ARG A 27 27.72 39.13 7.35
C ARG A 27 27.27 39.24 5.87
N ARG A 28 26.10 39.85 5.65
CA ARG A 28 25.60 40.34 4.35
C ARG A 28 26.47 41.48 3.81
N LEU A 29 26.70 41.50 2.50
CA LEU A 29 26.89 42.72 1.71
C LEU A 29 26.13 42.54 0.39
N ASP A 30 25.24 43.51 0.11
CA ASP A 30 24.61 43.71 -1.18
C ASP A 30 25.59 44.48 -2.09
N ASP A 31 25.80 44.01 -3.31
CA ASP A 31 26.04 44.89 -4.46
C ASP A 31 25.19 44.45 -5.65
N GLY A 32 24.66 45.45 -6.35
CA GLY A 32 23.72 45.28 -7.44
C GLY A 32 24.40 45.03 -8.79
N THR A 33 23.55 44.72 -9.76
CA THR A 33 23.78 44.52 -11.19
C THR A 33 24.16 43.10 -11.62
N THR A 34 23.13 42.30 -11.88
CA THR A 34 23.21 41.27 -12.92
C THR A 34 21.83 41.07 -13.53
N THR A 35 21.67 41.56 -14.76
CA THR A 35 20.58 41.20 -15.65
C THR A 35 20.69 39.72 -15.98
N TYR A 36 19.77 38.90 -15.47
CA TYR A 36 19.66 37.50 -15.86
C TYR A 36 18.80 37.39 -17.11
N ASP A 37 19.45 36.97 -18.20
CA ASP A 37 18.85 36.44 -19.42
C ASP A 37 18.43 34.98 -19.15
N PRO A 38 17.14 34.60 -19.30
CA PRO A 38 16.66 33.27 -18.87
C PRO A 38 16.81 32.16 -19.92
N PHE A 39 17.50 32.35 -21.05
CA PHE A 39 17.68 31.30 -22.05
C PHE A 39 19.15 30.91 -22.25
N THR A 40 19.61 29.85 -21.57
CA THR A 40 20.51 28.79 -22.07
C THR A 40 21.06 27.91 -20.94
N GLY A 41 20.54 26.69 -20.80
CA GLY A 41 21.09 25.66 -19.92
C GLY A 41 22.10 24.79 -20.67
N VAL A 42 23.39 25.09 -20.58
CA VAL A 42 24.48 24.17 -20.94
C VAL A 42 25.38 24.01 -19.72
N LEU A 43 25.55 22.77 -19.24
CA LEU A 43 26.44 22.44 -18.13
C LEU A 43 27.89 22.85 -18.44
N PRO A 44 28.66 23.40 -17.48
CA PRO A 44 30.04 23.79 -17.73
C PRO A 44 30.93 22.54 -17.86
N VAL A 45 31.61 22.44 -19.00
CA VAL A 45 32.72 21.50 -19.23
C VAL A 45 33.91 21.94 -18.38
N LEU A 46 34.42 21.05 -17.52
CA LEU A 46 35.63 21.30 -16.75
C LEU A 46 36.87 21.31 -17.66
N PRO A 47 37.81 22.24 -17.48
CA PRO A 47 39.05 22.29 -18.26
C PRO A 47 39.99 21.11 -17.92
N PRO A 48 40.90 20.71 -18.84
CA PRO A 48 41.66 19.46 -18.75
C PRO A 48 42.63 19.33 -17.56
N ASP A 49 42.84 20.40 -16.77
CA ASP A 49 43.95 20.48 -15.81
C ASP A 49 43.51 20.65 -14.34
N ALA A 50 42.23 20.42 -14.02
CA ALA A 50 41.75 20.53 -12.64
C ALA A 50 42.11 19.29 -11.80
N GLN A 51 43.14 19.40 -10.95
CA GLN A 51 43.48 18.39 -9.94
C GLN A 51 42.41 18.32 -8.84
N LEU A 52 41.75 17.16 -8.72
CA LEU A 52 40.80 16.84 -7.65
C LEU A 52 41.53 16.34 -6.39
N PRO A 53 41.02 16.63 -5.18
CA PRO A 53 41.65 16.21 -3.93
C PRO A 53 41.55 14.69 -3.72
N ASP A 54 42.70 14.08 -3.45
CA ASP A 54 42.90 12.64 -3.32
C ASP A 54 42.18 12.08 -2.07
N LYS A 55 41.06 11.36 -2.26
CA LYS A 55 40.29 10.71 -1.19
C LYS A 55 40.53 9.20 -1.20
N ASN A 56 41.13 8.72 -0.11
CA ASN A 56 41.56 7.34 0.10
C ASN A 56 40.41 6.30 -0.06
N PRO A 57 40.42 5.44 -1.12
CA PRO A 57 39.29 4.57 -1.47
C PRO A 57 39.11 3.34 -0.56
N ARG A 58 40.09 3.01 0.29
CA ARG A 58 40.06 1.79 1.13
C ARG A 58 39.07 1.85 2.32
N SER A 59 38.78 3.04 2.85
CA SER A 59 37.86 3.21 4.00
C SER A 59 36.38 3.08 3.58
N ASN A 60 36.03 3.59 2.40
CA ASN A 60 34.68 3.51 1.85
C ASN A 60 34.32 2.10 1.41
N ALA A 61 35.27 1.33 0.88
CA ALA A 61 35.05 -0.06 0.50
C ALA A 61 34.80 -0.96 1.71
N ALA A 62 35.52 -0.77 2.82
CA ALA A 62 35.29 -1.52 4.06
C ALA A 62 33.94 -1.17 4.71
N THR A 63 33.54 0.10 4.65
CA THR A 63 32.25 0.59 5.17
C THR A 63 31.08 0.16 4.27
N ALA A 64 31.28 0.13 2.95
CA ALA A 64 30.30 -0.39 1.99
C ALA A 64 30.19 -1.92 2.07
N ALA A 65 31.29 -2.65 2.27
CA ALA A 65 31.29 -4.10 2.45
C ALA A 65 30.68 -4.52 3.79
N SER A 66 30.90 -3.78 4.87
CA SER A 66 30.24 -4.03 6.16
C SER A 66 28.75 -3.69 6.09
N ALA A 67 28.36 -2.59 5.44
CA ALA A 67 26.97 -2.25 5.19
C ALA A 67 26.28 -3.26 4.25
N ALA A 68 26.96 -3.75 3.22
CA ALA A 68 26.47 -4.78 2.32
C ALA A 68 26.40 -6.15 3.01
N GLY A 69 27.35 -6.48 3.87
CA GLY A 69 27.35 -7.69 4.69
C GLY A 69 26.23 -7.68 5.73
N VAL A 70 26.01 -6.54 6.40
CA VAL A 70 24.88 -6.35 7.32
C VAL A 70 23.56 -6.38 6.54
N ARG A 71 23.46 -5.78 5.36
CA ARG A 71 22.26 -5.89 4.51
C ARG A 71 22.05 -7.29 3.97
N ALA A 72 23.09 -8.03 3.62
CA ALA A 72 23.01 -9.41 3.14
C ALA A 72 22.61 -10.36 4.28
N LEU A 73 23.20 -10.20 5.47
CA LEU A 73 22.81 -10.94 6.67
C LEU A 73 21.41 -10.55 7.15
N SER A 74 21.04 -9.27 7.08
CA SER A 74 19.70 -8.80 7.41
C SER A 74 18.69 -9.31 6.39
N ALA A 75 18.99 -9.26 5.10
CA ALA A 75 18.15 -9.80 4.04
C ALA A 75 18.08 -11.33 4.10
N GLN A 76 19.15 -12.03 4.49
CA GLN A 76 19.14 -13.47 4.74
C GLN A 76 18.39 -13.83 6.02
N ALA A 77 18.46 -13.00 7.08
CA ALA A 77 17.70 -13.18 8.32
C ALA A 77 16.21 -12.87 8.11
N ILE A 78 15.90 -11.85 7.34
CA ILE A 78 14.58 -11.49 6.84
C ILE A 78 14.06 -12.61 5.94
N ALA A 79 14.83 -13.05 4.95
CA ALA A 79 14.47 -14.17 4.09
C ALA A 79 14.34 -15.47 4.86
N PHE A 80 15.15 -15.74 5.89
CA PHE A 80 15.03 -16.89 6.78
C PHE A 80 13.76 -16.82 7.63
N TYR A 81 13.48 -15.66 8.23
CA TYR A 81 12.24 -15.38 8.96
C TYR A 81 11.00 -15.49 8.07
N PHE A 82 11.14 -15.15 6.79
CA PHE A 82 10.11 -15.24 5.75
C PHE A 82 10.17 -16.53 4.90
N ARG A 83 11.02 -17.50 5.25
CA ARG A 83 11.11 -18.82 4.60
C ARG A 83 10.72 -19.94 5.55
N ALA A 84 10.95 -19.75 6.84
CA ALA A 84 10.36 -20.53 7.91
C ALA A 84 9.31 -19.64 8.59
N PRO A 85 8.01 -19.79 8.31
CA PRO A 85 6.94 -19.11 9.05
C PRO A 85 6.92 -19.58 10.53
N VAL A 86 7.83 -19.01 11.32
CA VAL A 86 8.22 -19.49 12.65
C VAL A 86 7.05 -19.50 13.64
N LYS A 87 6.13 -18.54 13.50
CA LYS A 87 4.95 -18.44 14.37
C LYS A 87 3.68 -19.05 13.75
N ALA A 88 3.71 -19.39 12.47
CA ALA A 88 2.50 -19.76 11.73
C ALA A 88 2.24 -21.28 11.67
N PHE A 89 3.14 -22.12 12.17
CA PHE A 89 2.94 -23.57 12.08
C PHE A 89 2.96 -24.33 13.39
N PHE A 90 3.60 -23.86 14.46
CA PHE A 90 3.74 -24.65 15.68
C PHE A 90 3.62 -23.83 16.96
N ARG A 91 3.04 -24.45 17.99
CA ARG A 91 2.93 -23.89 19.34
C ARG A 91 4.34 -23.62 19.86
N THR A 92 4.56 -22.43 20.42
CA THR A 92 5.81 -22.12 21.13
C THR A 92 6.00 -23.14 22.24
N ARG A 93 7.17 -23.78 22.29
CA ARG A 93 7.51 -24.73 23.36
C ARG A 93 7.73 -23.94 24.63
N VAL A 94 8.77 -23.11 24.64
CA VAL A 94 9.04 -22.22 25.77
C VAL A 94 8.30 -20.90 25.58
N ASP A 95 7.51 -20.49 26.56
CA ASP A 95 6.82 -19.20 26.50
C ASP A 95 7.82 -18.06 26.75
N TYR A 96 8.16 -17.35 25.67
CA TYR A 96 9.12 -16.25 25.70
C TYR A 96 8.63 -15.01 26.49
N LEU A 97 7.34 -14.95 26.81
CA LEU A 97 6.76 -13.90 27.65
C LEU A 97 6.50 -14.35 29.07
N ALA A 98 6.80 -15.60 29.45
CA ALA A 98 6.52 -16.12 30.79
C ALA A 98 7.08 -15.22 31.90
N TYR A 99 8.36 -14.85 31.79
CA TYR A 99 9.02 -13.94 32.71
C TYR A 99 8.38 -12.54 32.72
N ALA A 100 8.10 -11.99 31.54
CA ALA A 100 7.50 -10.66 31.44
C ALA A 100 6.07 -10.65 32.02
N ARG A 101 5.30 -11.73 31.85
CA ARG A 101 3.96 -11.89 32.41
C ARG A 101 3.98 -12.07 33.92
N SER A 102 4.93 -12.82 34.49
CA SER A 102 5.03 -12.96 35.95
C SER A 102 5.39 -11.64 36.62
N VAL A 103 6.34 -10.89 36.07
CA VAL A 103 6.68 -9.52 36.53
C VAL A 103 5.48 -8.59 36.41
N HIS A 104 4.74 -8.68 35.31
CA HIS A 104 3.54 -7.88 35.08
C HIS A 104 2.39 -8.24 36.03
N GLN A 105 2.16 -9.53 36.30
CA GLN A 105 1.15 -10.01 37.24
C GLN A 105 1.46 -9.57 38.67
N ALA A 106 2.70 -9.73 39.13
CA ALA A 106 3.13 -9.25 40.45
C ALA A 106 2.90 -7.73 40.60
N GLN A 107 3.13 -6.97 39.52
CA GLN A 107 2.83 -5.53 39.52
C GLN A 107 1.33 -5.23 39.54
N ILE A 108 0.52 -5.95 38.76
CA ILE A 108 -0.93 -5.77 38.76
C ILE A 108 -1.49 -6.09 40.14
N GLU A 109 -1.00 -7.14 40.81
CA GLU A 109 -1.42 -7.50 42.17
C GLU A 109 -1.07 -6.41 43.18
N LEU A 110 0.14 -5.83 43.12
CA LEU A 110 0.53 -4.70 43.97
C LEU A 110 -0.33 -3.45 43.69
N LEU A 111 -0.58 -3.14 42.42
CA LEU A 111 -1.44 -2.02 42.03
C LEU A 111 -2.90 -2.26 42.42
N ALA A 112 -3.39 -3.49 42.34
CA ALA A 112 -4.73 -3.88 42.76
C ALA A 112 -4.89 -3.80 44.28
N GLN A 113 -3.87 -4.20 45.05
CA GLN A 113 -3.85 -4.05 46.51
C GLN A 113 -3.77 -2.57 46.93
N ALA A 114 -3.02 -1.74 46.19
CA ALA A 114 -2.97 -0.29 46.42
C ALA A 114 -4.31 0.38 46.05
N ALA A 115 -4.93 -0.02 44.94
CA ALA A 115 -6.23 0.49 44.50
C ALA A 115 -7.39 0.05 45.42
N ALA A 116 -7.29 -1.14 46.03
CA ALA A 116 -8.27 -1.65 46.99
C ALA A 116 -8.26 -0.90 48.35
N LYS A 117 -7.20 -0.14 48.65
CA LYS A 117 -7.10 0.70 49.85
C LYS A 117 -7.72 2.10 49.68
N GLU A 118 -8.06 2.52 48.45
CA GLU A 118 -8.76 3.79 48.20
C GLU A 118 -10.28 3.58 48.06
N PRO A 119 -11.12 4.43 48.67
CA PRO A 119 -12.55 4.47 48.35
C PRO A 119 -12.74 4.97 46.92
N SER A 120 -13.22 4.13 46.01
CA SER A 120 -13.34 4.46 44.58
C SER A 120 -14.79 4.51 44.08
N THR A 121 -15.12 5.51 43.27
CA THR A 121 -16.40 5.63 42.56
C THR A 121 -16.49 4.62 41.41
N LYS A 122 -17.72 4.18 41.06
CA LYS A 122 -17.98 3.19 39.99
C LYS A 122 -17.29 3.52 38.66
N LEU A 123 -17.21 4.80 38.29
CA LEU A 123 -16.55 5.27 37.06
C LEU A 123 -15.01 5.09 37.11
N LYS A 124 -14.40 5.34 38.27
CA LYS A 124 -12.94 5.15 38.48
C LYS A 124 -12.60 3.66 38.47
N ALA A 125 -13.49 2.81 38.99
CA ALA A 125 -13.35 1.36 38.93
C ALA A 125 -13.42 0.83 37.48
N THR A 126 -14.36 1.30 36.65
CA THR A 126 -14.48 0.88 35.25
C THR A 126 -13.31 1.35 34.38
N LEU A 127 -12.82 2.58 34.61
CA LEU A 127 -11.64 3.10 33.91
C LEU A 127 -10.36 2.36 34.30
N ASN A 128 -10.18 2.08 35.60
CA ASN A 128 -9.08 1.26 36.07
C ASN A 128 -9.13 -0.14 35.47
N GLN A 129 -10.31 -0.74 35.37
CA GLN A 129 -10.51 -2.06 34.77
C GLN A 129 -10.14 -2.07 33.28
N ALA A 130 -10.62 -1.11 32.48
CA ALA A 130 -10.26 -0.96 31.07
C ALA A 130 -8.75 -0.71 30.88
N TRP A 131 -8.14 0.07 31.78
CA TRP A 131 -6.71 0.35 31.78
C TRP A 131 -5.86 -0.88 32.13
N PHE A 132 -6.29 -1.72 33.07
CA PHE A 132 -5.66 -3.01 33.37
C PHE A 132 -5.76 -3.97 32.16
N TYR A 133 -6.90 -4.00 31.44
CA TYR A 133 -7.06 -4.81 30.23
C TYR A 133 -6.11 -4.38 29.10
N LEU A 134 -5.96 -3.07 28.85
CA LEU A 134 -5.04 -2.55 27.82
C LEU A 134 -3.56 -2.86 28.13
N ARG A 135 -3.19 -2.85 29.42
CA ARG A 135 -1.85 -3.22 29.88
C ARG A 135 -1.54 -4.72 29.80
N GLY A 136 -2.57 -5.57 29.78
CA GLY A 136 -2.43 -7.02 29.59
C GLY A 136 -2.09 -7.46 28.16
N THR A 137 -1.98 -6.52 27.21
CA THR A 137 -1.53 -6.82 25.83
C THR A 137 -0.04 -7.16 25.79
N THR A 138 0.42 -7.93 24.78
CA THR A 138 1.84 -8.29 24.63
C THR A 138 2.80 -7.10 24.69
N PRO A 139 2.52 -5.94 24.04
CA PRO A 139 3.34 -4.74 24.19
C PRO A 139 3.26 -4.13 25.60
N GLY A 140 2.09 -4.15 26.23
CA GLY A 140 1.89 -3.69 27.61
C GLY A 140 2.69 -4.49 28.64
N VAL A 141 2.71 -5.82 28.49
CA VAL A 141 3.50 -6.73 29.35
C VAL A 141 5.00 -6.49 29.19
N LEU A 142 5.48 -6.35 27.96
CA LEU A 142 6.90 -6.10 27.67
C LEU A 142 7.35 -4.73 28.17
N THR A 143 6.55 -3.68 27.95
CA THR A 143 6.86 -2.33 28.44
C THR A 143 6.92 -2.27 29.97
N SER A 144 6.04 -3.03 30.66
CA SER A 144 6.09 -3.22 32.12
C SER A 144 7.42 -3.79 32.58
N ALA A 145 7.88 -4.87 31.93
CA ALA A 145 9.11 -5.55 32.30
C ALA A 145 10.37 -4.70 32.00
N VAL A 146 10.38 -4.01 30.86
CA VAL A 146 11.47 -3.08 30.48
C VAL A 146 11.55 -1.89 31.43
N LYS A 147 10.41 -1.37 31.90
CA LYS A 147 10.39 -0.24 32.85
C LYS A 147 11.00 -0.60 34.22
N GLN A 148 10.84 -1.84 34.68
CA GLN A 148 11.32 -2.25 36.00
C GLN A 148 12.78 -2.72 36.00
N HIS A 149 13.17 -3.52 35.02
CA HIS A 149 14.50 -4.16 34.99
C HIS A 149 15.39 -3.64 33.84
N GLY A 150 14.94 -2.58 33.15
CA GLY A 150 15.63 -1.96 32.03
C GLY A 150 15.57 -2.78 30.73
N TRP A 151 16.20 -2.24 29.68
CA TRP A 151 16.29 -2.88 28.37
C TRP A 151 17.01 -4.24 28.35
N SER A 152 17.75 -4.56 29.43
CA SER A 152 18.46 -5.82 29.59
C SER A 152 17.55 -7.06 29.62
N VAL A 153 16.25 -6.88 29.91
CA VAL A 153 15.26 -7.98 29.92
C VAL A 153 15.09 -8.63 28.55
N LEU A 154 15.13 -7.83 27.47
CA LEU A 154 14.92 -8.35 26.12
C LEU A 154 16.00 -9.36 25.70
N PRO A 155 17.31 -9.01 25.69
CA PRO A 155 18.35 -9.95 25.27
C PRO A 155 18.57 -11.10 26.27
N ASN A 156 18.31 -10.88 27.57
CA ASN A 156 18.59 -11.89 28.59
C ASN A 156 17.43 -12.86 28.87
N GLN A 157 16.18 -12.42 28.74
CA GLN A 157 15.01 -13.21 29.16
C GLN A 157 14.06 -13.55 28.01
N VAL A 158 13.88 -12.63 27.04
CA VAL A 158 12.90 -12.81 25.95
C VAL A 158 13.53 -13.45 24.71
N LEU A 159 14.72 -12.99 24.33
CA LEU A 159 15.44 -13.44 23.14
C LEU A 159 15.85 -14.93 23.19
N PRO A 160 16.32 -15.50 24.31
CA PRO A 160 16.77 -16.90 24.35
C PRO A 160 15.66 -17.91 24.01
N PRO A 161 14.47 -17.89 24.66
CA PRO A 161 13.38 -18.78 24.28
C PRO A 161 12.83 -18.48 22.89
N LEU A 162 12.90 -17.23 22.42
CA LEU A 162 12.51 -16.89 21.05
C LEU A 162 13.42 -17.58 20.02
N ILE A 163 14.74 -17.44 20.15
CA ILE A 163 15.73 -18.08 19.26
C ILE A 163 15.58 -19.60 19.31
N ALA A 164 15.39 -20.18 20.49
CA ALA A 164 15.21 -21.61 20.65
C ALA A 164 13.96 -22.12 19.90
N ASN A 165 12.81 -21.46 20.05
CA ASN A 165 11.59 -21.81 19.32
C ASN A 165 11.76 -21.64 17.80
N VAL A 166 12.43 -20.58 17.36
CA VAL A 166 12.76 -20.34 15.94
C VAL A 166 13.60 -21.47 15.37
N GLY A 167 14.65 -21.87 16.08
CA GLY A 167 15.57 -22.94 15.66
C GLY A 167 14.85 -24.28 15.50
N VAL A 168 14.00 -24.64 16.46
CA VAL A 168 13.21 -25.88 16.40
C VAL A 168 12.26 -25.89 15.20
N GLY A 169 11.53 -24.79 14.96
CA GLY A 169 10.63 -24.67 13.81
C GLY A 169 11.38 -24.71 12.47
N ALA A 170 12.54 -24.07 12.38
CA ALA A 170 13.37 -24.09 11.19
C ALA A 170 13.88 -25.50 10.88
N VAL A 171 14.33 -26.24 11.90
CA VAL A 171 14.73 -27.65 11.78
C VAL A 171 13.58 -28.49 11.24
N LEU A 172 12.38 -28.35 11.79
CA LEU A 172 11.22 -29.13 11.32
C LEU A 172 10.94 -28.86 9.84
N TYR A 173 10.84 -27.60 9.44
CA TYR A 173 10.49 -27.24 8.07
C TYR A 173 11.57 -27.62 7.06
N THR A 174 12.85 -27.36 7.37
CA THR A 174 13.99 -27.72 6.50
C THR A 174 14.15 -29.23 6.36
N SER A 175 13.94 -29.98 7.45
CA SER A 175 13.97 -31.44 7.43
C SER A 175 12.80 -31.99 6.62
N TYR A 176 11.60 -31.42 6.79
CA TYR A 176 10.43 -31.79 6.01
C TYR A 176 10.66 -31.60 4.51
N LEU A 177 11.16 -30.44 4.08
CA LEU A 177 11.44 -30.18 2.66
C LEU A 177 12.51 -31.13 2.11
N THR A 178 13.59 -31.35 2.86
CA THR A 178 14.68 -32.25 2.45
C THR A 178 14.19 -33.70 2.29
N ILE A 179 13.41 -34.19 3.26
CA ILE A 179 12.88 -35.56 3.25
C ILE A 179 11.78 -35.71 2.19
N LEU A 180 10.91 -34.70 2.04
CA LEU A 180 9.87 -34.74 1.01
C LEU A 180 10.48 -34.67 -0.39
N GLY A 181 11.53 -33.88 -0.59
CA GLY A 181 12.24 -33.81 -1.86
C GLY A 181 12.97 -35.10 -2.24
N SER A 182 13.35 -35.94 -1.26
CA SER A 182 13.90 -37.27 -1.54
C SER A 182 12.82 -38.35 -1.75
N LEU A 183 11.68 -38.25 -1.07
CA LEU A 183 10.54 -39.17 -1.26
C LEU A 183 9.71 -38.86 -2.51
N HIS A 184 9.72 -37.61 -2.96
CA HIS A 184 9.01 -37.11 -4.13
C HIS A 184 9.91 -36.10 -4.86
N GLU A 185 10.61 -36.56 -5.90
CA GLU A 185 11.63 -35.79 -6.61
C GLU A 185 11.09 -34.44 -7.13
N GLU A 186 9.84 -34.41 -7.60
CA GLU A 186 9.19 -33.18 -8.09
C GLU A 186 8.95 -32.15 -6.97
N SER A 187 8.85 -32.58 -5.70
CA SER A 187 8.81 -31.67 -4.54
C SER A 187 10.18 -31.08 -4.19
N GLY A 188 11.26 -31.72 -4.66
CA GLY A 188 12.63 -31.25 -4.49
C GLY A 188 13.05 -30.24 -5.56
N ARG A 189 12.34 -30.21 -6.70
CA ARG A 189 12.51 -29.16 -7.72
C ARG A 189 11.84 -27.90 -7.20
N ALA A 190 12.58 -26.78 -7.16
CA ALA A 190 12.12 -25.49 -6.64
C ALA A 190 11.09 -24.82 -7.58
N THR A 191 10.04 -25.54 -7.96
CA THR A 191 8.95 -25.10 -8.83
C THR A 191 7.85 -24.45 -7.99
N LYS A 192 7.13 -23.49 -8.57
CA LYS A 192 6.10 -22.71 -7.87
C LYS A 192 4.91 -23.56 -7.39
N THR A 193 4.56 -24.60 -8.14
CA THR A 193 3.55 -25.59 -7.77
C THR A 193 4.02 -26.97 -8.18
N VAL A 194 4.16 -27.86 -7.22
CA VAL A 194 4.59 -29.24 -7.44
C VAL A 194 3.48 -30.02 -8.13
N TYR A 195 3.79 -30.64 -9.28
CA TYR A 195 2.90 -31.54 -10.01
C TYR A 195 3.69 -32.77 -10.51
N PRO A 196 3.16 -34.00 -10.37
CA PRO A 196 1.94 -34.38 -9.65
C PRO A 196 2.01 -34.04 -8.15
N PRO A 197 0.86 -33.81 -7.49
CA PRO A 197 0.86 -33.53 -6.06
C PRO A 197 1.36 -34.76 -5.26
N PRO A 198 2.14 -34.58 -4.19
CA PRO A 198 2.65 -35.70 -3.41
C PRO A 198 1.49 -36.46 -2.76
N HIS A 199 1.62 -37.79 -2.69
CA HIS A 199 0.60 -38.65 -2.10
C HIS A 199 0.55 -38.42 -0.57
N PRO A 200 -0.63 -38.50 0.09
CA PRO A 200 -0.74 -38.21 1.52
C PRO A 200 0.14 -39.10 2.42
N THR A 201 0.52 -40.28 1.94
CA THR A 201 1.46 -41.19 2.63
C THR A 201 2.91 -40.68 2.61
N GLN A 202 3.34 -40.04 1.53
CA GLN A 202 4.68 -39.46 1.41
C GLN A 202 4.82 -38.22 2.30
N THR A 203 3.80 -37.36 2.29
CA THR A 203 3.75 -36.17 3.15
C THR A 203 3.61 -36.53 4.62
N PHE A 204 2.84 -37.58 4.94
CA PHE A 204 2.78 -38.15 6.29
C PHE A 204 4.12 -38.69 6.74
N THR A 205 4.81 -39.48 5.91
CA THR A 205 6.12 -40.07 6.24
C THR A 205 7.19 -38.99 6.40
N ALA A 206 7.23 -38.00 5.50
CA ALA A 206 8.12 -36.85 5.62
C ALA A 206 7.85 -36.04 6.88
N GLY A 207 6.58 -35.76 7.18
CA GLY A 207 6.17 -35.06 8.41
C GLY A 207 6.52 -35.85 9.66
N PHE A 208 6.36 -37.18 9.67
CA PHE A 208 6.71 -38.04 10.79
C PHE A 208 8.22 -38.04 11.08
N LEU A 209 9.04 -38.20 10.05
CA LEU A 209 10.50 -38.20 10.17
C LEU A 209 11.02 -36.82 10.57
N ALA A 210 10.51 -35.75 9.96
CA ALA A 210 10.87 -34.38 10.30
C ALA A 210 10.43 -34.01 11.72
N GLY A 211 9.24 -34.43 12.15
CA GLY A 211 8.75 -34.28 13.52
C GLY A 211 9.61 -35.03 14.53
N SER A 212 10.09 -36.23 14.18
CA SER A 212 11.00 -37.01 15.02
C SER A 212 12.35 -36.33 15.20
N LEU A 213 12.92 -35.79 14.11
CA LEU A 213 14.19 -35.05 14.14
C LEU A 213 14.06 -33.74 14.92
N GLN A 214 12.95 -33.03 14.73
CA GLN A 214 12.61 -31.85 15.53
C GLN A 214 12.54 -32.22 17.02
N SER A 215 11.86 -33.30 17.37
CA SER A 215 11.68 -33.71 18.77
C SER A 215 13.02 -34.04 19.44
N PHE A 216 13.97 -34.62 18.70
CA PHE A 216 15.32 -34.88 19.21
C PHE A 216 16.07 -33.58 19.53
N ILE A 217 16.00 -32.60 18.63
CA ILE A 217 16.64 -31.28 18.82
C ILE A 217 15.92 -30.45 19.88
N ALA A 218 14.61 -30.63 20.03
CA ALA A 218 13.79 -29.96 21.02
C ALA A 218 13.85 -30.61 22.43
N ALA A 219 14.38 -31.83 22.57
CA ALA A 219 14.42 -32.55 23.85
C ALA A 219 15.07 -31.73 25.00
N PRO A 220 16.20 -30.99 24.79
CA PRO A 220 16.75 -30.12 25.83
C PRO A 220 15.79 -29.01 26.26
N LEU A 221 15.00 -28.46 25.32
CA LEU A 221 14.05 -27.38 25.61
C LEU A 221 12.81 -27.90 26.33
N ASP A 222 12.29 -29.05 25.93
CA ASP A 222 11.19 -29.72 26.61
C ASP A 222 11.60 -30.10 28.05
N ALA A 223 12.85 -30.54 28.25
CA ALA A 223 13.38 -30.87 29.57
C ALA A 223 13.50 -29.65 30.48
N ILE A 224 13.93 -28.50 29.93
CA ILE A 224 13.95 -27.21 30.65
C ILE A 224 12.52 -26.77 30.96
N GLN A 225 11.61 -26.80 29.99
CA GLN A 225 10.22 -26.37 30.15
C GLN A 225 9.49 -27.17 31.22
N ALA A 226 9.67 -28.50 31.23
CA ALA A 226 9.06 -29.39 32.21
C ALA A 226 9.50 -29.08 33.66
N ARG A 227 10.66 -28.43 33.84
CA ARG A 227 11.31 -28.15 35.13
C ARG A 227 11.48 -26.66 35.38
N TYR A 228 10.74 -25.86 34.63
CA TYR A 228 10.80 -24.42 34.72
C TYR A 228 9.85 -23.95 35.82
N ASP A 229 10.38 -23.69 37.01
CA ASP A 229 9.66 -22.91 38.02
C ASP A 229 9.97 -21.41 37.82
N HIS A 230 8.91 -20.61 37.74
CA HIS A 230 9.01 -19.16 37.54
C HIS A 230 9.65 -18.46 38.75
N ARG A 231 9.69 -19.15 39.90
CA ARG A 231 10.32 -18.68 41.14
C ARG A 231 11.85 -18.72 41.09
N ASP A 232 12.45 -19.60 40.30
CA ASP A 232 13.91 -19.81 40.25
C ASP A 232 14.69 -18.65 39.59
N LEU A 233 14.01 -17.80 38.83
CA LEU A 233 14.60 -16.62 38.17
C LEU A 233 14.41 -15.32 38.94
N MET A 234 13.58 -15.35 39.98
CA MET A 234 13.30 -14.23 40.86
C MET A 234 14.29 -14.31 42.05
N PRO A 235 15.21 -13.36 42.21
CA PRO A 235 16.11 -13.38 43.35
C PRO A 235 15.31 -13.19 44.65
N THR A 236 15.58 -14.02 45.66
CA THR A 236 14.97 -13.95 46.98
C THR A 236 15.32 -12.66 47.73
N GLU A 237 16.38 -11.95 47.30
CA GLU A 237 16.85 -10.69 47.88
C GLU A 237 17.42 -9.75 46.79
N GLY A 238 16.62 -8.79 46.29
CA GLY A 238 17.07 -7.53 45.64
C GLY A 238 18.05 -7.56 44.45
N GLY A 239 18.48 -8.74 43.98
CA GLY A 239 19.50 -8.90 42.94
C GLY A 239 18.99 -8.69 41.51
N LYS A 240 19.92 -8.58 40.55
CA LYS A 240 19.57 -8.64 39.12
C LYS A 240 19.06 -10.05 38.79
N PRO A 241 17.98 -10.20 38.00
CA PRO A 241 17.47 -11.51 37.61
C PRO A 241 18.55 -12.29 36.83
N ARG A 242 18.69 -13.59 37.12
CA ARG A 242 19.63 -14.45 36.38
C ARG A 242 19.20 -14.52 34.91
N SER A 243 20.16 -14.44 34.00
CA SER A 243 19.90 -14.55 32.55
C SER A 243 19.40 -15.96 32.20
N MET A 244 18.37 -16.07 31.36
CA MET A 244 17.85 -17.35 30.86
C MET A 244 18.94 -18.21 30.22
N TRP A 245 19.97 -17.60 29.62
CA TRP A 245 21.13 -18.32 29.08
C TRP A 245 21.88 -19.11 30.15
N ALA A 246 22.22 -18.43 31.25
CA ALA A 246 22.98 -19.02 32.36
C ALA A 246 22.14 -20.07 33.09
N PHE A 247 20.87 -19.76 33.36
CA PHE A 247 19.93 -20.70 33.97
C PHE A 247 19.77 -21.98 33.14
N SER A 248 19.55 -21.84 31.84
CA SER A 248 19.37 -22.99 30.94
C SER A 248 20.62 -23.86 30.86
N ALA A 249 21.81 -23.24 30.79
CA ALA A 249 23.08 -23.96 30.75
C ALA A 249 23.36 -24.72 32.07
N GLU A 250 23.08 -24.10 33.21
CA GLU A 250 23.26 -24.70 34.54
C GLU A 250 22.29 -25.88 34.73
N LYS A 251 21.00 -25.69 34.42
CA LYS A 251 19.99 -26.76 34.48
C LYS A 251 20.30 -27.93 33.56
N LEU A 252 20.73 -27.68 32.32
CA LEU A 252 21.13 -28.77 31.41
C LEU A 252 22.33 -29.56 31.95
N ARG A 253 23.27 -28.89 32.62
CA ARG A 253 24.42 -29.54 33.27
C ARG A 253 24.01 -30.38 34.47
N GLU A 254 23.06 -29.90 35.28
CA GLU A 254 22.51 -30.59 36.45
C GLU A 254 21.77 -31.88 36.03
N ILE A 255 20.85 -31.76 35.09
CA ILE A 255 20.02 -32.87 34.56
C ILE A 255 20.92 -33.91 33.86
N GLY A 256 21.85 -33.45 33.02
CA GLY A 256 22.71 -34.28 32.18
C GLY A 256 21.97 -35.01 31.06
N VAL A 257 22.73 -35.65 30.15
CA VAL A 257 22.19 -36.20 28.89
C VAL A 257 21.04 -37.20 29.10
N ARG A 258 21.08 -38.00 30.16
CA ARG A 258 20.03 -39.01 30.44
C ARG A 258 18.72 -38.40 30.91
N GLY A 259 18.76 -37.29 31.65
CA GLY A 259 17.55 -36.62 32.13
C GLY A 259 16.89 -35.77 31.05
N ILE A 260 17.66 -35.30 30.05
CA ILE A 260 17.12 -34.60 28.87
C ILE A 260 16.11 -35.48 28.12
N PHE A 261 16.37 -36.79 28.03
CA PHE A 261 15.48 -37.74 27.35
C PHE A 261 14.49 -38.44 28.30
N ALA A 262 14.43 -38.04 29.57
CA ALA A 262 13.42 -38.52 30.51
C ALA A 262 12.05 -37.95 30.13
N GLY A 263 11.05 -38.81 29.92
CA GLY A 263 9.71 -38.35 29.48
C GLY A 263 9.62 -38.00 27.99
N TRP A 264 10.72 -38.11 27.22
CA TRP A 264 10.78 -37.72 25.80
C TRP A 264 9.83 -38.53 24.91
N GLY A 265 9.45 -39.75 25.28
CA GLY A 265 8.58 -40.61 24.46
C GLY A 265 7.23 -39.95 24.12
N LEU A 266 6.64 -39.22 25.06
CA LEU A 266 5.40 -38.47 24.82
C LEU A 266 5.63 -37.27 23.90
N SER A 267 6.75 -36.54 24.06
CA SER A 267 7.14 -35.47 23.13
C SER A 267 7.38 -36.00 21.72
N LEU A 268 8.09 -37.12 21.58
CA LEU A 268 8.35 -37.78 20.29
C LEU A 268 7.02 -38.15 19.61
N MET A 269 6.13 -38.85 20.33
CA MET A 269 4.82 -39.21 19.77
C MET A 269 4.03 -37.96 19.35
N LYS A 270 3.98 -36.95 20.21
CA LYS A 270 3.26 -35.70 19.95
C LYS A 270 3.80 -34.99 18.71
N ASP A 271 5.12 -34.85 18.61
CA ASP A 271 5.79 -34.10 17.54
C ASP A 271 5.75 -34.85 16.21
N SER A 272 6.04 -36.15 16.22
CA SER A 272 6.06 -36.97 15.00
C SER A 272 4.66 -37.12 14.41
N PHE A 273 3.66 -37.53 15.21
CA PHE A 273 2.30 -37.67 14.69
C PHE A 273 1.62 -36.32 14.43
N GLY A 274 1.90 -35.32 15.27
CA GLY A 274 1.39 -33.96 15.07
C GLY A 274 1.87 -33.36 13.75
N ALA A 275 3.17 -33.44 13.45
CA ALA A 275 3.72 -32.97 12.19
C ALA A 275 3.25 -33.82 10.99
N ALA A 276 3.18 -35.15 11.14
CA ALA A 276 2.71 -36.06 10.09
C ALA A 276 1.28 -35.74 9.65
N VAL A 277 0.35 -35.60 10.60
CA VAL A 277 -1.05 -35.25 10.32
C VAL A 277 -1.15 -33.83 9.77
N PHE A 278 -0.41 -32.88 10.34
CA PHE A 278 -0.42 -31.49 9.89
C PHE A 278 -0.01 -31.38 8.41
N PHE A 279 1.19 -31.85 8.05
CA PHE A 279 1.69 -31.73 6.69
C PHE A 279 0.88 -32.57 5.70
N SER A 280 0.38 -33.75 6.10
CA SER A 280 -0.48 -34.57 5.25
C SER A 280 -1.78 -33.87 4.88
N VAL A 281 -2.51 -33.33 5.85
CA VAL A 281 -3.76 -32.60 5.61
C VAL A 281 -3.49 -31.27 4.91
N PHE A 282 -2.43 -30.55 5.28
CA PHE A 282 -2.06 -29.28 4.68
C PHE A 282 -1.78 -29.44 3.18
N GLU A 283 -0.92 -30.38 2.80
CA GLU A 283 -0.59 -30.65 1.39
C GLU A 283 -1.78 -31.22 0.62
N TYR A 284 -2.60 -32.07 1.27
CA TYR A 284 -3.80 -32.62 0.64
C TYR A 284 -4.78 -31.51 0.25
N VAL A 285 -5.12 -30.61 1.17
CA VAL A 285 -6.07 -29.51 0.91
C VAL A 285 -5.45 -28.48 -0.05
N LYS A 286 -4.20 -28.08 0.19
CA LYS A 286 -3.48 -27.09 -0.63
C LYS A 286 -3.34 -27.53 -2.09
N ALA A 287 -2.96 -28.79 -2.33
CA ALA A 287 -2.67 -29.28 -3.66
C ALA A 287 -3.84 -30.10 -4.23
N GLN A 288 -4.14 -31.27 -3.67
CA GLN A 288 -5.15 -32.17 -4.23
C GLN A 288 -6.57 -31.58 -4.15
N GLY A 289 -6.90 -30.87 -3.06
CA GLY A 289 -8.17 -30.16 -2.88
C GLY A 289 -8.32 -29.02 -3.89
N TYR A 290 -7.26 -28.22 -4.07
CA TYR A 290 -7.21 -27.18 -5.09
C TYR A 290 -7.41 -27.74 -6.50
N TYR A 291 -6.65 -28.78 -6.88
CA TYR A 291 -6.74 -29.36 -8.23
C TYR A 291 -8.11 -29.99 -8.49
N ARG A 292 -8.69 -30.71 -7.53
CA ARG A 292 -10.05 -31.27 -7.65
C ARG A 292 -11.12 -30.20 -7.77
N PHE A 293 -10.97 -29.10 -7.04
CA PHE A 293 -11.90 -27.98 -7.14
C PHE A 293 -11.77 -27.29 -8.48
N VAL A 294 -10.55 -27.02 -8.95
CA VAL A 294 -10.31 -26.41 -10.25
C VAL A 294 -10.84 -27.29 -11.38
N SER A 295 -10.58 -28.61 -11.35
CA SER A 295 -11.09 -29.52 -12.38
C SER A 295 -12.61 -29.66 -12.35
N TRP A 296 -13.23 -29.68 -11.17
CA TRP A 296 -14.69 -29.76 -11.03
C TRP A 296 -15.39 -28.46 -11.43
N TYR A 297 -14.92 -27.33 -10.89
CA TYR A 297 -15.51 -26.02 -11.13
C TYR A 297 -15.35 -25.60 -12.58
N TYR A 298 -14.11 -25.63 -13.11
CA TYR A 298 -13.84 -25.21 -14.48
C TYR A 298 -14.15 -26.28 -15.54
N GLY A 299 -14.18 -27.57 -15.18
CA GLY A 299 -14.59 -28.64 -16.09
C GLY A 299 -16.11 -28.80 -16.25
N GLY A 300 -16.92 -28.15 -15.40
CA GLY A 300 -18.39 -28.15 -15.47
C GLY A 300 -19.00 -26.91 -16.15
N LEU A 301 -18.17 -25.97 -16.62
CA LEU A 301 -18.61 -24.77 -17.33
C LEU A 301 -18.93 -25.10 -18.81
N GLU A 302 -20.03 -24.54 -19.34
CA GLU A 302 -20.39 -24.69 -20.76
C GLU A 302 -19.27 -24.17 -21.67
N GLU A 303 -19.07 -24.83 -22.81
CA GLU A 303 -17.96 -24.60 -23.77
C GLU A 303 -17.80 -23.12 -24.15
N HIS A 304 -18.92 -22.37 -24.24
CA HIS A 304 -18.93 -20.93 -24.54
C HIS A 304 -18.33 -20.04 -23.43
N ILE A 305 -18.44 -20.44 -22.16
CA ILE A 305 -17.88 -19.70 -21.00
C ILE A 305 -16.41 -20.07 -20.82
N VAL A 306 -16.05 -21.32 -21.15
CA VAL A 306 -14.66 -21.78 -21.13
C VAL A 306 -13.86 -21.09 -22.26
N ASP A 307 -14.43 -20.90 -23.45
CA ASP A 307 -13.83 -20.12 -24.54
C ASP A 307 -13.72 -18.62 -24.22
N PHE A 308 -14.67 -18.06 -23.45
CA PHE A 308 -14.59 -16.68 -22.94
C PHE A 308 -13.49 -16.51 -21.88
N MET A 309 -13.22 -17.54 -21.07
CA MET A 309 -12.18 -17.51 -20.02
C MET A 309 -10.80 -17.99 -20.48
N ALA A 310 -10.73 -18.80 -21.52
CA ALA A 310 -9.49 -19.23 -22.15
C ALA A 310 -9.07 -18.18 -23.19
N GLN A 311 -8.14 -17.29 -22.82
CA GLN A 311 -7.48 -16.40 -23.78
C GLN A 311 -6.91 -17.22 -24.96
N LYS A 312 -7.58 -17.19 -26.11
CA LYS A 312 -7.08 -17.81 -27.33
C LYS A 312 -5.91 -16.96 -27.84
N ARG A 313 -4.67 -17.46 -27.72
CA ARG A 313 -3.50 -16.85 -28.36
C ARG A 313 -3.75 -16.80 -29.88
N PRO A 314 -3.38 -15.71 -30.58
CA PRO A 314 -3.37 -15.72 -32.04
C PRO A 314 -2.37 -16.77 -32.53
N ALA A 315 -2.76 -17.51 -33.56
CA ALA A 315 -1.87 -18.44 -34.26
C ALA A 315 -0.69 -17.65 -34.84
N LYS A 316 0.54 -18.05 -34.51
CA LYS A 316 1.72 -17.63 -35.27
C LYS A 316 1.55 -18.10 -36.71
N ASN A 317 1.76 -17.21 -37.66
CA ASN A 317 1.85 -17.50 -39.10
C ASN A 317 2.64 -18.79 -39.36
N GLY A 318 1.94 -19.84 -39.80
CA GLY A 318 2.53 -21.11 -40.20
C GLY A 318 1.45 -22.16 -40.42
N LYS A 319 1.15 -22.43 -41.70
CA LYS A 319 0.38 -23.52 -42.35
C LYS A 319 -0.74 -24.25 -41.56
N PRO A 320 -1.91 -24.49 -42.17
CA PRO A 320 -3.02 -25.19 -41.54
C PRO A 320 -2.76 -26.71 -41.54
N GLU A 321 -2.30 -27.26 -40.43
CA GLU A 321 -2.33 -28.70 -40.18
C GLU A 321 -2.80 -28.99 -38.74
N ASP A 322 -3.92 -29.72 -38.68
CA ASP A 322 -4.52 -30.40 -37.52
C ASP A 322 -4.82 -29.55 -36.26
N ASP A 323 -5.83 -28.69 -36.35
CA ASP A 323 -6.32 -27.82 -35.26
C ASP A 323 -7.16 -28.56 -34.18
N SER A 324 -7.13 -29.90 -34.14
CA SER A 324 -7.95 -30.73 -33.24
C SER A 324 -7.29 -31.06 -31.89
N LYS A 325 -6.05 -30.59 -31.64
CA LYS A 325 -5.27 -30.93 -30.43
C LYS A 325 -4.57 -29.72 -29.80
N GLN A 326 -5.12 -28.52 -29.97
CA GLN A 326 -4.63 -27.36 -29.23
C GLN A 326 -5.33 -27.29 -27.86
N PRO A 327 -4.55 -27.36 -26.78
CA PRO A 327 -5.09 -27.47 -25.44
C PRO A 327 -5.66 -26.16 -24.88
N LEU A 328 -6.89 -26.21 -24.35
CA LEU A 328 -7.51 -25.09 -23.63
C LEU A 328 -6.73 -24.75 -22.35
N ILE A 329 -6.30 -23.49 -22.24
CA ILE A 329 -5.56 -22.96 -21.10
C ILE A 329 -6.52 -22.15 -20.22
N ILE A 330 -6.96 -22.74 -19.11
CA ILE A 330 -7.85 -22.10 -18.14
C ILE A 330 -7.01 -21.39 -17.07
N ARG A 331 -7.30 -20.11 -16.79
CA ARG A 331 -6.68 -19.32 -15.71
C ARG A 331 -7.61 -19.24 -14.50
N PRO A 332 -7.31 -19.93 -13.38
CA PRO A 332 -8.12 -19.81 -12.17
C PRO A 332 -8.02 -18.41 -11.55
N HIS A 333 -9.12 -17.92 -10.99
CA HIS A 333 -9.18 -16.64 -10.30
C HIS A 333 -8.12 -16.51 -9.17
N TYR A 334 -7.43 -15.36 -9.09
CA TYR A 334 -6.23 -15.13 -8.28
C TYR A 334 -6.45 -15.36 -6.76
N ALA A 335 -7.70 -15.31 -6.27
CA ALA A 335 -8.06 -15.51 -4.87
C ALA A 335 -8.15 -16.99 -4.45
N ILE A 336 -8.32 -17.90 -5.42
CA ILE A 336 -8.62 -19.31 -5.14
C ILE A 336 -7.43 -19.98 -4.45
N GLU A 337 -6.21 -19.82 -4.96
CA GLU A 337 -5.01 -20.41 -4.36
C GLU A 337 -4.76 -19.95 -2.90
N PRO A 338 -4.82 -18.63 -2.56
CA PRO A 338 -4.78 -18.17 -1.17
C PRO A 338 -5.88 -18.73 -0.27
N ILE A 339 -7.09 -18.94 -0.79
CA ILE A 339 -8.21 -19.54 -0.04
C ILE A 339 -7.90 -21.01 0.28
N PHE A 340 -7.37 -21.78 -0.69
CA PHE A 340 -6.97 -23.16 -0.45
C PHE A 340 -5.76 -23.28 0.50
N LEU A 341 -4.84 -22.31 0.48
CA LEU A 341 -3.77 -22.20 1.47
C LEU A 341 -4.31 -21.94 2.88
N LEU A 342 -5.27 -21.03 3.01
CA LEU A 342 -5.94 -20.73 4.28
C LEU A 342 -6.73 -21.94 4.80
N LEU A 343 -7.55 -22.55 3.95
CA LEU A 343 -8.32 -23.75 4.28
C LEU A 343 -7.40 -24.92 4.63
N GLY A 344 -6.28 -25.06 3.94
CA GLY A 344 -5.25 -26.05 4.26
C GLY A 344 -4.66 -25.82 5.64
N GLY A 345 -4.31 -24.57 5.97
CA GLY A 345 -3.82 -24.20 7.31
C GLY A 345 -4.83 -24.50 8.41
N LEU A 346 -6.09 -24.05 8.25
CA LEU A 346 -7.15 -24.26 9.23
C LEU A 346 -7.45 -25.75 9.45
N SER A 347 -7.61 -26.50 8.35
CA SER A 347 -7.92 -27.92 8.38
C SER A 347 -6.79 -28.74 8.97
N ALA A 348 -5.53 -28.42 8.61
CA ALA A 348 -4.35 -29.08 9.14
C ALA A 348 -4.15 -28.82 10.63
N SER A 349 -4.32 -27.57 11.08
CA SER A 349 -4.25 -27.22 12.49
C SER A 349 -5.35 -27.91 13.30
N PHE A 350 -6.58 -27.99 12.77
CA PHE A 350 -7.66 -28.73 13.41
C PHE A 350 -7.35 -30.22 13.51
N ALA A 351 -6.94 -30.86 12.41
CA ALA A 351 -6.59 -32.28 12.37
C ALA A 351 -5.42 -32.61 13.30
N GLN A 352 -4.42 -31.73 13.36
CA GLN A 352 -3.30 -31.84 14.29
C GLN A 352 -3.77 -31.80 15.75
N GLN A 353 -4.72 -30.92 16.11
CA GLN A 353 -5.24 -30.84 17.48
C GLN A 353 -5.93 -32.12 17.94
N VAL A 354 -6.55 -32.88 17.04
CA VAL A 354 -7.16 -34.19 17.37
C VAL A 354 -6.13 -35.14 17.98
N VAL A 355 -4.86 -35.07 17.53
CA VAL A 355 -3.75 -35.87 18.05
C VAL A 355 -3.08 -35.19 19.23
N LEU A 356 -2.80 -33.88 19.14
CA LEU A 356 -2.04 -33.16 20.15
C LEU A 356 -2.78 -32.99 21.48
N HIS A 357 -4.09 -32.77 21.45
CA HIS A 357 -4.88 -32.45 22.63
C HIS A 357 -4.82 -33.55 23.71
N PRO A 358 -5.18 -34.82 23.41
CA PRO A 358 -5.12 -35.88 24.43
C PRO A 358 -3.67 -36.13 24.91
N LEU A 359 -2.69 -36.07 24.00
CA LEU A 359 -1.28 -36.26 24.36
C LEU A 359 -0.74 -35.14 25.25
N THR A 360 -1.20 -33.90 25.05
CA THR A 360 -0.80 -32.75 25.88
C THR A 360 -1.32 -32.89 27.30
N HIS A 361 -2.55 -33.38 27.48
CA HIS A 361 -3.10 -33.64 28.82
C HIS A 361 -2.26 -34.67 29.59
N VAL A 362 -1.96 -35.80 28.96
CA VAL A 362 -1.11 -36.85 29.58
C VAL A 362 0.30 -36.34 29.83
N GLN A 363 0.84 -35.50 28.94
CA GLN A 363 2.18 -34.95 29.07
C GLN A 363 2.31 -33.97 30.24
N VAL A 364 1.32 -33.12 30.47
CA VAL A 364 1.33 -32.18 31.61
C VAL A 364 1.37 -32.94 32.92
N GLU A 365 0.51 -33.96 33.08
CA GLU A 365 0.49 -34.81 34.28
C GLU A 365 1.80 -35.60 34.47
N HIS A 366 2.46 -35.96 33.36
CA HIS A 366 3.75 -36.65 33.41
C HIS A 366 4.90 -35.74 33.86
N TRP A 367 4.82 -34.43 33.60
CA TRP A 367 5.88 -33.49 33.94
C TRP A 367 6.10 -33.37 35.45
N ASP A 368 5.02 -33.40 36.24
CA ASP A 368 5.08 -33.32 37.70
C ASP A 368 5.87 -34.49 38.33
N ARG A 369 5.94 -35.63 37.64
CA ARG A 369 6.66 -36.84 38.08
C ARG A 369 8.14 -36.87 37.69
N LEU A 370 8.59 -35.98 36.80
CA LEU A 370 9.98 -35.94 36.36
C LEU A 370 10.92 -35.50 37.49
N GLU A 371 10.46 -34.64 38.39
CA GLU A 371 11.25 -34.20 39.55
C GLU A 371 11.61 -35.36 40.50
N GLU A 372 10.65 -36.26 40.76
CA GLU A 372 10.90 -37.46 41.56
C GLU A 372 11.89 -38.43 40.90
N LEU A 373 11.85 -38.52 39.57
CA LEU A 373 12.75 -39.35 38.77
C LEU A 373 14.17 -38.79 38.77
N ASP A 374 14.32 -37.47 38.70
CA ASP A 374 15.63 -36.82 38.79
C ASP A 374 16.23 -36.93 40.19
N ALA A 375 15.41 -36.82 41.25
CA ALA A 375 15.86 -37.08 42.61
C ALA A 375 16.34 -38.54 42.79
N LYS A 376 15.63 -39.51 42.19
CA LYS A 376 16.08 -40.93 42.16
C LYS A 376 17.36 -41.10 41.35
N ALA A 377 17.50 -40.41 40.22
CA ALA A 377 18.70 -40.44 39.38
C ALA A 377 19.92 -39.80 40.06
N ALA A 378 19.73 -38.71 40.79
CA ALA A 378 20.76 -38.02 41.57
C ALA A 378 21.27 -38.92 42.71
N LYS A 379 20.36 -39.54 43.50
CA LYS A 379 20.72 -40.52 44.53
C LYS A 379 21.51 -41.71 43.96
N LEU A 380 21.12 -42.20 42.78
CA LEU A 380 21.85 -43.26 42.09
C LEU A 380 23.25 -42.82 41.64
N ARG A 381 23.44 -41.56 41.23
CA ARG A 381 24.77 -40.99 40.88
C ARG A 381 25.67 -40.86 42.11
N GLU A 382 25.12 -40.43 43.24
CA GLU A 382 25.85 -40.35 44.52
C GLU A 382 26.32 -41.74 44.99
N THR A 383 25.45 -42.76 44.90
CA THR A 383 25.85 -44.15 45.23
C THR A 383 26.87 -44.75 44.27
N LYS A 384 27.00 -44.22 43.05
CA LYS A 384 27.92 -44.70 42.01
C LYS A 384 29.37 -44.26 42.24
N GLY A 385 29.60 -43.27 43.09
CA GLY A 385 30.93 -42.83 43.51
C GLY A 385 31.69 -43.84 44.36
N ALA A 386 31.07 -44.98 44.74
CA ALA A 386 31.61 -45.90 45.73
C ALA A 386 31.98 -47.33 45.24
N ASP A 387 31.53 -47.82 44.06
CA ASP A 387 31.88 -49.19 43.62
C ASP A 387 31.76 -49.41 42.08
N PRO A 388 32.79 -49.94 41.38
CA PRO A 388 32.77 -50.22 39.93
C PRO A 388 31.89 -51.42 39.48
N ALA A 389 31.37 -52.24 40.38
CA ALA A 389 30.76 -53.55 40.04
C ALA A 389 29.30 -53.52 39.53
N HIS A 390 28.68 -52.36 39.25
CA HIS A 390 27.25 -52.27 38.92
C HIS A 390 26.95 -51.83 37.47
N ARG A 391 27.25 -52.73 36.52
CA ARG A 391 26.86 -52.59 35.10
C ARG A 391 25.36 -52.88 34.83
N LYS A 392 24.61 -53.39 35.85
CA LYS A 392 23.17 -53.74 35.77
C LYS A 392 22.20 -52.56 36.01
N ASP A 393 22.68 -51.36 36.34
CA ASP A 393 21.82 -50.23 36.74
C ASP A 393 21.17 -49.45 35.58
N GLY A 394 21.70 -49.55 34.36
CA GLY A 394 21.08 -48.93 33.17
C GLY A 394 19.66 -49.46 32.92
N TRP A 395 19.46 -50.78 33.11
CA TRP A 395 18.16 -51.43 33.02
C TRP A 395 17.23 -51.08 34.17
N ARG A 396 17.76 -50.79 35.38
CA ARG A 396 16.94 -50.37 36.54
C ARG A 396 16.33 -48.99 36.31
N MET A 397 17.11 -48.05 35.80
CA MET A 397 16.60 -46.70 35.49
C MET A 397 15.64 -46.72 34.29
N ALA A 398 15.91 -47.50 33.24
CA ALA A 398 14.97 -47.69 32.13
C ALA A 398 13.63 -48.28 32.60
N ARG A 399 13.68 -49.24 33.54
CA ARG A 399 12.48 -49.83 34.17
C ARG A 399 11.76 -48.82 35.07
N ALA A 400 12.47 -47.92 35.74
CA ALA A 400 11.88 -46.83 36.52
C ALA A 400 11.14 -45.82 35.63
N TYR A 401 11.72 -45.42 34.49
CA TYR A 401 11.04 -44.58 33.50
C TYR A 401 9.80 -45.26 32.92
N TYR A 402 9.88 -46.55 32.57
CA TYR A 402 8.73 -47.31 32.08
C TYR A 402 7.59 -47.40 33.13
N ARG A 403 7.94 -47.61 34.41
CA ARG A 403 6.96 -47.59 35.49
C ARG A 403 6.30 -46.23 35.66
N ALA A 404 7.07 -45.14 35.55
CA ALA A 404 6.53 -43.79 35.64
C ALA A 404 5.45 -43.53 34.57
N TYR A 405 5.65 -43.99 33.32
CA TYR A 405 4.60 -43.91 32.30
C TYR A 405 3.34 -44.70 32.67
N LYS A 406 3.52 -45.92 33.22
CA LYS A 406 2.39 -46.77 33.64
C LYS A 406 1.61 -46.14 34.79
N GLU A 407 2.31 -45.55 35.76
CA GLU A 407 1.72 -44.87 36.91
C GLU A 407 0.99 -43.58 36.50
N THR A 408 1.59 -42.78 35.61
CA THR A 408 0.95 -41.59 35.01
C THR A 408 -0.38 -41.97 34.37
N TRP A 409 -0.42 -43.07 33.61
CA TRP A 409 -1.66 -43.54 33.00
C TRP A 409 -2.71 -43.99 34.02
N SER A 410 -2.30 -44.65 35.11
CA SER A 410 -3.23 -45.05 36.17
C SER A 410 -3.84 -43.87 36.91
N GLU A 411 -3.08 -42.80 37.15
CA GLU A 411 -3.59 -41.57 37.75
C GLU A 411 -4.52 -40.82 36.82
N CYS A 412 -4.19 -40.68 35.53
CA CYS A 412 -5.12 -40.11 34.54
C CYS A 412 -6.47 -40.85 34.56
N CYS A 413 -6.46 -42.18 34.72
CA CYS A 413 -7.68 -42.97 34.84
C CYS A 413 -8.41 -42.72 36.18
N ALA A 414 -7.68 -42.55 37.28
CA ALA A 414 -8.24 -42.26 38.60
C ALA A 414 -8.85 -40.85 38.68
N GLU A 415 -8.21 -39.85 38.07
CA GLU A 415 -8.73 -38.49 37.96
C GLU A 415 -9.97 -38.42 37.09
N ALA A 416 -9.98 -39.12 35.94
CA ALA A 416 -11.17 -39.24 35.11
C ALA A 416 -12.35 -39.83 35.92
N ALA A 417 -12.09 -40.87 36.72
CA ALA A 417 -13.10 -41.45 37.60
C ALA A 417 -13.54 -40.50 38.72
N LYS A 418 -12.64 -39.69 39.29
CA LYS A 418 -12.95 -38.70 40.33
C LYS A 418 -13.88 -37.60 39.83
N GLU A 419 -13.79 -37.25 38.56
CA GLU A 419 -14.67 -36.26 37.92
C GLU A 419 -15.97 -36.86 37.35
N ASP A 420 -16.24 -38.15 37.57
CA ASP A 420 -17.38 -38.89 37.01
C ASP A 420 -17.41 -38.89 35.47
N LEU A 421 -16.22 -38.91 34.85
CA LEU A 421 -16.05 -38.89 33.39
C LEU A 421 -15.33 -40.17 32.91
N GLY A 422 -15.77 -40.71 31.77
CA GLY A 422 -14.99 -41.72 31.07
C GLY A 422 -13.64 -41.16 30.59
N VAL A 423 -12.59 -41.97 30.57
CA VAL A 423 -11.22 -41.56 30.17
C VAL A 423 -11.18 -40.84 28.81
N ARG A 424 -12.00 -41.29 27.84
CA ARG A 424 -12.13 -40.62 26.53
C ARG A 424 -12.80 -39.24 26.62
N LYS A 425 -13.74 -39.02 27.53
CA LYS A 425 -14.36 -37.69 27.69
C LYS A 425 -13.43 -36.74 28.44
N TRP A 426 -12.67 -37.27 29.39
CA TRP A 426 -11.67 -36.52 30.15
C TRP A 426 -10.52 -36.02 29.26
N LEU A 427 -9.94 -36.89 28.41
CA LEU A 427 -8.84 -36.53 27.49
C LEU A 427 -9.19 -35.45 26.45
N TRP A 428 -10.48 -35.31 26.10
CA TRP A 428 -10.98 -34.31 25.14
C TRP A 428 -11.73 -33.15 25.82
N ARG A 429 -11.65 -33.03 27.15
CA ARG A 429 -12.27 -31.93 27.87
C ARG A 429 -11.66 -30.60 27.44
N GLY A 430 -12.52 -29.63 27.08
CA GLY A 430 -12.06 -28.32 26.62
C GLY A 430 -11.49 -28.30 25.20
N PHE A 431 -11.53 -29.43 24.46
CA PHE A 431 -11.01 -29.57 23.10
C PHE A 431 -11.51 -28.47 22.17
N TRP A 432 -12.83 -28.25 22.12
CA TRP A 432 -13.43 -27.27 21.22
C TRP A 432 -12.96 -25.85 21.50
N TRP A 433 -12.97 -25.43 22.76
CA TRP A 433 -12.58 -24.07 23.14
C TRP A 433 -11.09 -23.82 22.95
N ASN A 434 -10.26 -24.81 23.28
CA ASN A 434 -8.81 -24.74 23.07
C ASN A 434 -8.47 -24.70 21.56
N THR A 435 -9.15 -25.51 20.75
CA THR A 435 -8.96 -25.57 19.30
C THR A 435 -9.39 -24.28 18.62
N ILE A 436 -10.59 -23.75 18.92
CA ILE A 436 -11.09 -22.49 18.35
C ILE A 436 -10.18 -21.31 18.71
N ARG A 437 -9.63 -21.28 19.93
CA ARG A 437 -8.71 -20.23 20.36
C ARG A 437 -7.36 -20.31 19.63
N GLN A 438 -6.91 -21.51 19.28
CA GLN A 438 -5.56 -21.74 18.76
C GLN A 438 -5.47 -21.70 17.23
N VAL A 439 -6.44 -22.27 16.52
CA VAL A 439 -6.43 -22.48 15.06
C VAL A 439 -6.40 -21.19 14.21
N PRO A 440 -7.14 -20.11 14.56
CA PRO A 440 -7.12 -18.86 13.78
C PRO A 440 -5.76 -18.16 13.81
N SER A 441 -5.05 -18.20 14.94
CA SER A 441 -3.73 -17.57 15.07
C SER A 441 -2.66 -18.25 14.21
N THR A 442 -2.76 -19.57 14.05
CA THR A 442 -1.84 -20.37 13.22
C THR A 442 -2.08 -20.09 11.74
N SER A 443 -3.34 -19.99 11.32
CA SER A 443 -3.71 -19.78 9.92
C SER A 443 -3.51 -18.33 9.44
N ALA A 444 -3.68 -17.34 10.32
CA ALA A 444 -3.39 -15.93 10.01
C ALA A 444 -1.92 -15.69 9.63
N GLY A 445 -0.99 -16.41 10.27
CA GLY A 445 0.43 -16.32 9.94
C GLY A 445 0.76 -16.83 8.53
N LEU A 446 -0.02 -17.77 7.99
CA LEU A 446 0.16 -18.32 6.64
C LEU A 446 -0.29 -17.35 5.55
N ILE A 447 -1.37 -16.63 5.80
CA ILE A 447 -1.83 -15.55 4.91
C ILE A 447 -0.78 -14.44 4.88
N ILE A 448 -0.31 -13.97 6.04
CA ILE A 448 0.70 -12.92 6.12
C ILE A 448 1.99 -13.36 5.43
N PHE A 449 2.41 -14.62 5.63
CA PHE A 449 3.55 -15.20 4.93
C PHE A 449 3.35 -15.21 3.40
N GLU A 450 2.22 -15.72 2.90
CA GLU A 450 1.98 -15.83 1.45
C GLU A 450 1.86 -14.45 0.80
N LEU A 451 1.25 -13.50 1.50
CA LEU A 451 1.19 -12.09 1.12
C LEU A 451 2.56 -11.44 0.98
N VAL A 452 3.41 -11.62 1.99
CA VAL A 452 4.77 -11.06 2.01
C VAL A 452 5.64 -11.77 0.98
N ARG A 453 5.52 -13.10 0.84
CA ARG A 453 6.20 -13.88 -0.21
C ARG A 453 5.83 -13.38 -1.61
N ARG A 454 4.55 -13.07 -1.86
CA ARG A 454 4.08 -12.52 -3.15
C ARG A 454 4.55 -11.09 -3.39
N LYS A 455 4.68 -10.27 -2.34
CA LYS A 455 5.14 -8.88 -2.44
C LYS A 455 6.66 -8.73 -2.61
N TYR A 456 7.45 -9.66 -2.05
CA TYR A 456 8.92 -9.54 -1.99
C TYR A 456 9.69 -10.71 -2.65
N GLY A 457 9.01 -11.67 -3.29
CA GLY A 457 9.63 -12.79 -3.99
C GLY A 457 10.14 -12.42 -5.39
N LEU A 458 11.39 -12.78 -5.68
CA LEU A 458 12.02 -12.64 -7.01
C LEU A 458 11.58 -13.78 -7.94
N GLY A 459 11.08 -13.44 -9.13
CA GLY A 459 11.00 -14.34 -10.31
C GLY A 459 9.76 -15.23 -10.39
N SER A 460 8.94 -14.99 -11.42
CA SER A 460 7.82 -15.85 -11.83
C SER A 460 8.28 -16.89 -12.85
N GLU A 461 8.33 -18.17 -12.49
CA GLU A 461 8.39 -19.28 -13.46
C GLU A 461 7.01 -19.82 -13.82
N GLU A 462 6.87 -20.27 -15.07
CA GLU A 462 5.67 -20.86 -15.67
C GLU A 462 5.49 -22.32 -15.22
N VAL A 463 4.25 -22.78 -14.98
CA VAL A 463 3.93 -24.19 -14.68
C VAL A 463 3.04 -24.77 -15.80
N ARG A 464 3.19 -26.05 -16.14
CA ARG A 464 2.31 -26.75 -17.09
C ARG A 464 1.65 -27.93 -16.39
N ILE A 465 0.32 -28.05 -16.46
CA ILE A 465 -0.43 -29.19 -15.92
C ILE A 465 -0.90 -30.05 -17.09
N MET A 466 -0.56 -31.34 -17.05
CA MET A 466 -1.03 -32.38 -17.98
C MET A 466 -2.09 -33.21 -17.25
N GLY A 467 -3.32 -33.23 -17.76
CA GLY A 467 -4.40 -34.07 -17.21
C GLY A 467 -4.28 -35.52 -17.66
N ASP A 468 -4.45 -36.46 -16.73
CA ASP A 468 -4.48 -37.89 -17.02
C ASP A 468 -5.85 -38.26 -17.61
N GLY A 469 -5.84 -38.68 -18.89
CA GLY A 469 -6.83 -39.65 -19.39
C GLY A 469 -8.13 -39.13 -20.00
N CYS A 470 -8.15 -37.98 -20.71
CA CYS A 470 -9.10 -37.75 -21.81
C CYS A 470 -8.67 -36.54 -22.67
N GLY A 471 -7.95 -36.79 -23.77
CA GLY A 471 -7.57 -35.76 -24.76
C GLY A 471 -6.55 -34.70 -24.27
N PRO A 472 -5.83 -34.02 -25.18
CA PRO A 472 -4.81 -33.06 -24.81
C PRO A 472 -5.44 -31.73 -24.36
N GLN A 473 -5.67 -31.57 -23.04
CA GLN A 473 -5.94 -30.28 -22.39
C GLN A 473 -4.73 -29.89 -21.51
N VAL A 474 -3.81 -29.15 -22.10
CA VAL A 474 -2.66 -28.45 -21.51
C VAL A 474 -3.12 -27.12 -20.91
N ALA A 475 -3.10 -27.05 -19.59
CA ALA A 475 -3.10 -25.77 -18.90
C ALA A 475 -1.66 -25.24 -18.85
N ARG A 476 -1.39 -24.11 -19.51
CA ARG A 476 -0.20 -23.27 -19.27
C ARG A 476 -0.50 -22.32 -18.10
N LEU A 477 0.06 -22.58 -16.93
CA LEU A 477 0.15 -21.58 -15.86
C LEU A 477 1.28 -20.61 -16.19
N TYR A 478 0.91 -19.47 -16.74
CA TYR A 478 1.69 -18.26 -16.53
C TYR A 478 1.40 -17.77 -15.12
N THR A 479 2.41 -17.72 -14.27
CA THR A 479 2.34 -16.91 -13.05
C THR A 479 3.08 -15.59 -13.23
N GLY A 480 2.85 -14.96 -14.38
CA GLY A 480 3.23 -13.58 -14.63
C GLY A 480 2.35 -12.64 -13.80
N TRP A 481 2.98 -11.55 -13.36
CA TRP A 481 2.48 -10.60 -12.39
C TRP A 481 1.10 -10.04 -12.73
N LEU A 482 0.16 -10.22 -11.81
CA LEU A 482 -0.99 -9.34 -11.62
C LEU A 482 -1.00 -8.97 -10.13
N VAL A 483 -0.25 -7.92 -9.78
CA VAL A 483 -0.39 -7.27 -8.48
C VAL A 483 -1.37 -6.12 -8.68
N CYS A 484 -2.66 -6.43 -8.75
CA CYS A 484 -3.73 -5.51 -8.38
C CYS A 484 -5.05 -6.28 -8.34
N GLY A 485 -5.70 -6.27 -7.18
CA GLY A 485 -6.82 -7.15 -6.88
C GLY A 485 -6.31 -8.56 -6.51
N THR A 486 -6.47 -9.09 -5.31
CA THR A 486 -7.48 -8.75 -4.30
C THR A 486 -7.06 -9.35 -2.98
N PHE A 487 -6.26 -8.56 -2.28
CA PHE A 487 -6.18 -8.60 -0.83
C PHE A 487 -6.93 -7.42 -0.20
N GLY A 488 -7.99 -6.97 -0.89
CA GLY A 488 -8.88 -5.90 -0.46
C GLY A 488 -10.01 -6.33 0.47
N PHE A 489 -9.98 -7.53 1.05
CA PHE A 489 -11.12 -8.05 1.84
C PHE A 489 -10.87 -8.38 3.32
N ILE A 490 -9.65 -8.28 3.86
CA ILE A 490 -9.44 -8.33 5.33
C ILE A 490 -8.56 -7.17 5.86
N ASN A 491 -7.96 -6.36 4.98
CA ASN A 491 -7.36 -5.05 5.33
C ASN A 491 -8.08 -3.90 4.62
N LYS A 492 -9.40 -3.99 4.44
CA LYS A 492 -10.22 -2.81 4.12
C LYS A 492 -10.54 -2.04 5.41
N ILE A 493 -9.50 -1.68 6.17
CA ILE A 493 -9.47 -0.35 6.75
C ILE A 493 -8.80 0.48 5.67
N ASP A 494 -9.67 1.08 4.88
CA ASP A 494 -9.38 2.18 3.98
C ASP A 494 -8.59 3.24 4.76
N GLU A 495 -7.28 3.25 4.57
CA GLU A 495 -6.48 4.44 4.76
C GLU A 495 -5.96 4.81 3.38
N MET A 496 -6.71 5.70 2.72
CA MET A 496 -6.05 6.74 1.93
C MET A 496 -4.82 7.15 2.71
N ALA A 497 -3.63 6.96 2.15
CA ALA A 497 -2.43 6.93 2.98
C ALA A 497 -2.14 8.23 3.75
N ASN A 498 -2.95 9.30 3.63
CA ASN A 498 -3.01 10.43 4.58
C ASN A 498 -4.35 11.23 4.64
N VAL A 499 -5.47 10.82 4.02
CA VAL A 499 -6.69 11.68 4.09
C VAL A 499 -7.42 11.46 5.42
N PRO A 500 -7.65 12.52 6.22
CA PRO A 500 -8.36 12.39 7.50
C PRO A 500 -9.74 11.75 7.32
N LYS A 501 -10.12 10.86 8.23
CA LYS A 501 -11.46 10.27 8.23
C LYS A 501 -12.50 11.34 8.58
N SER A 502 -13.59 11.38 7.82
CA SER A 502 -14.71 12.28 8.08
C SER A 502 -16.01 11.71 7.51
N ASP A 503 -17.11 11.97 8.21
CA ASP A 503 -18.48 11.68 7.76
C ASP A 503 -19.19 12.93 7.24
N ASN A 504 -18.46 14.02 7.03
CA ASN A 504 -18.95 15.19 6.31
C ASN A 504 -18.64 15.07 4.83
N VAL A 505 -19.60 15.43 4.00
CA VAL A 505 -19.53 15.34 2.55
C VAL A 505 -20.02 16.64 1.93
N VAL A 506 -19.56 16.93 0.73
CA VAL A 506 -20.11 17.99 -0.12
C VAL A 506 -20.81 17.36 -1.31
N ARG A 507 -21.95 17.94 -1.72
CA ARG A 507 -22.58 17.60 -3.00
C ARG A 507 -21.83 18.33 -4.11
N VAL A 508 -21.44 17.60 -5.15
CA VAL A 508 -20.66 18.12 -6.27
C VAL A 508 -21.56 18.10 -7.50
N LYS A 509 -21.78 19.24 -8.13
CA LYS A 509 -22.53 19.36 -9.38
C LYS A 509 -21.60 19.85 -10.49
N LEU A 510 -21.55 19.10 -11.59
CA LEU A 510 -20.78 19.47 -12.77
C LEU A 510 -21.51 20.60 -13.52
N VAL A 511 -20.85 21.73 -13.75
CA VAL A 511 -21.39 22.90 -14.43
C VAL A 511 -20.69 23.07 -15.78
N ASP A 512 -21.48 23.08 -16.85
CA ASP A 512 -21.01 23.49 -18.17
C ASP A 512 -21.07 25.03 -18.22
N THR A 513 -19.91 25.69 -18.29
CA THR A 513 -19.83 27.16 -18.36
C THR A 513 -20.24 27.70 -19.73
N THR A 514 -20.64 26.83 -20.66
CA THR A 514 -20.98 27.14 -22.05
C THR A 514 -19.79 27.62 -22.90
N THR A 515 -18.58 27.50 -22.35
CA THR A 515 -17.35 27.87 -23.06
C THR A 515 -17.09 26.85 -24.17
N ALA A 516 -17.06 27.32 -25.41
CA ALA A 516 -16.54 26.59 -26.55
C ALA A 516 -15.29 27.33 -27.06
N MET A 517 -14.15 26.66 -27.06
CA MET A 517 -12.87 27.26 -27.43
C MET A 517 -12.04 26.29 -28.27
N VAL A 518 -11.20 26.83 -29.15
CA VAL A 518 -10.34 26.06 -30.04
C VAL A 518 -8.93 26.65 -30.03
N GLY A 519 -7.94 25.78 -29.78
CA GLY A 519 -6.54 26.18 -29.69
C GLY A 519 -5.58 25.25 -30.44
N VAL A 520 -4.33 25.68 -30.58
CA VAL A 520 -3.26 24.95 -31.26
C VAL A 520 -2.65 23.91 -30.31
N ALA A 521 -2.63 22.64 -30.71
CA ALA A 521 -2.22 21.52 -29.85
C ALA A 521 -0.79 21.66 -29.27
N GLU A 522 0.13 22.28 -30.01
CA GLU A 522 1.55 22.45 -29.62
C GLU A 522 1.74 23.22 -28.30
N SER A 523 0.74 24.02 -27.91
CA SER A 523 0.74 24.79 -26.68
C SER A 523 0.29 24.01 -25.45
N PHE A 524 -0.34 22.84 -25.64
CA PHE A 524 -1.03 22.08 -24.58
C PHE A 524 -0.53 20.65 -24.42
N VAL A 525 -0.09 20.00 -25.49
CA VAL A 525 0.38 18.60 -25.50
C VAL A 525 1.57 18.41 -26.43
N GLN A 526 2.35 17.36 -26.20
CA GLN A 526 3.37 16.90 -27.14
C GLN A 526 3.42 15.36 -27.26
N PRO A 527 3.87 14.81 -28.39
CA PRO A 527 4.13 15.52 -29.66
C PRO A 527 2.82 15.91 -30.36
N VAL A 528 2.89 16.87 -31.27
CA VAL A 528 1.77 17.20 -32.16
C VAL A 528 1.64 16.09 -33.20
N VAL A 529 0.44 15.53 -33.34
CA VAL A 529 0.15 14.41 -34.24
C VAL A 529 -0.68 14.90 -35.41
N LYS A 530 -0.43 14.35 -36.60
CA LYS A 530 -1.22 14.64 -37.79
C LYS A 530 -2.71 14.34 -37.56
N GLY A 531 -3.58 15.29 -37.86
CA GLY A 531 -5.03 15.19 -37.61
C GLY A 531 -5.44 15.58 -36.20
N HIS A 532 -4.50 15.91 -35.31
CA HIS A 532 -4.75 16.44 -33.96
C HIS A 532 -3.85 17.66 -33.67
N GLU A 533 -3.69 18.53 -34.67
CA GLU A 533 -2.98 19.81 -34.56
C GLU A 533 -3.82 20.88 -33.84
N VAL A 534 -5.12 20.63 -33.72
CA VAL A 534 -6.12 21.50 -33.11
C VAL A 534 -6.78 20.76 -31.96
N ILE A 535 -6.94 21.42 -30.82
CA ILE A 535 -7.64 20.90 -29.64
C ILE A 535 -8.91 21.72 -29.40
N ASN A 536 -10.00 21.00 -29.17
CA ASN A 536 -11.26 21.56 -28.70
C ASN A 536 -11.24 21.65 -27.17
N PHE A 537 -11.60 22.82 -26.65
CA PHE A 537 -11.66 23.10 -25.23
C PHE A 537 -13.11 23.42 -24.82
N CYS A 538 -13.49 22.86 -23.68
CA CYS A 538 -14.54 23.38 -22.84
C CYS A 538 -13.91 23.89 -21.53
N SER A 539 -14.62 24.66 -20.73
CA SER A 539 -14.16 25.03 -19.37
C SER A 539 -15.20 24.58 -18.36
N LEU A 540 -14.94 23.49 -17.66
CA LEU A 540 -15.84 22.94 -16.66
C LEU A 540 -15.66 23.66 -15.32
N ALA A 541 -16.77 23.93 -14.65
CA ALA A 541 -16.81 24.43 -13.28
C ALA A 541 -17.58 23.45 -12.39
N PHE A 542 -17.47 23.61 -11.07
CA PHE A 542 -18.17 22.75 -10.12
C PHE A 542 -18.87 23.56 -9.04
N LEU A 543 -20.18 23.32 -8.88
CA LEU A 543 -20.95 23.84 -7.76
C LEU A 543 -20.88 22.84 -6.59
N LEU A 544 -20.33 23.30 -5.47
CA LEU A 544 -20.19 22.54 -4.23
C LEU A 544 -21.25 23.02 -3.22
N GLU A 545 -22.11 22.10 -2.76
CA GLU A 545 -23.13 22.40 -1.77
C GLU A 545 -22.84 21.63 -0.47
N HIS A 546 -22.56 22.37 0.60
CA HIS A 546 -22.28 21.83 1.92
C HIS A 546 -23.52 21.93 2.81
N GLU A 547 -24.42 20.95 2.72
CA GLU A 547 -25.73 20.98 3.37
C GLU A 547 -25.69 21.23 4.88
N LYS A 548 -24.76 20.58 5.61
CA LYS A 548 -24.67 20.74 7.09
C LYS A 548 -24.27 22.16 7.54
N LEU A 549 -23.47 22.86 6.75
CA LEU A 549 -23.03 24.23 7.03
C LEU A 549 -23.94 25.26 6.37
N GLY A 550 -24.82 24.83 5.47
CA GLY A 550 -25.63 25.72 4.64
C GLY A 550 -24.78 26.62 3.73
N LYS A 551 -23.63 26.11 3.26
CA LYS A 551 -22.66 26.87 2.46
C LYS A 551 -22.59 26.38 1.02
N LYS A 552 -22.39 27.30 0.07
CA LYS A 552 -22.16 26.97 -1.34
C LYS A 552 -20.87 27.59 -1.86
N ALA A 553 -20.14 26.83 -2.65
CA ALA A 553 -18.91 27.29 -3.30
C ALA A 553 -18.92 26.95 -4.79
N MET A 554 -18.47 27.88 -5.62
CA MET A 554 -18.08 27.59 -7.00
C MET A 554 -16.58 27.29 -7.05
N PHE A 555 -16.21 26.17 -7.64
CA PHE A 555 -14.84 25.86 -8.01
C PHE A 555 -14.67 26.12 -9.50
N ASP A 556 -13.91 27.17 -9.81
CA ASP A 556 -13.82 27.84 -11.11
C ASP A 556 -15.14 28.43 -11.62
N LEU A 557 -15.05 29.34 -12.58
CA LEU A 557 -16.19 30.09 -13.14
C LEU A 557 -16.24 30.07 -14.69
N GLY A 558 -15.26 29.45 -15.35
CA GLY A 558 -15.17 29.43 -16.81
C GLY A 558 -14.62 30.73 -17.41
N VAL A 559 -14.88 30.94 -18.71
CA VAL A 559 -14.60 32.19 -19.40
C VAL A 559 -15.75 33.18 -19.16
N ARG A 560 -15.42 34.47 -19.02
CA ARG A 560 -16.45 35.52 -18.97
C ARG A 560 -17.17 35.64 -20.33
N LYS A 561 -18.49 35.83 -20.30
CA LYS A 561 -19.32 36.01 -21.52
C LYS A 561 -18.82 37.16 -22.40
N ASP A 562 -18.32 38.22 -21.77
CA ASP A 562 -17.80 39.42 -22.39
C ASP A 562 -16.27 39.41 -22.47
N TYR A 563 -15.66 38.31 -22.92
CA TYR A 563 -14.20 38.11 -22.88
C TYR A 563 -13.36 39.18 -23.62
N TRP A 564 -13.98 40.04 -24.44
CA TRP A 564 -13.33 41.23 -24.99
C TRP A 564 -13.11 42.37 -23.96
N ASN A 565 -13.62 42.21 -22.74
CA ASN A 565 -13.38 43.08 -21.58
C ASN A 565 -12.40 42.45 -20.59
N LEU A 566 -11.68 41.39 -21.00
CA LEU A 566 -10.59 40.84 -20.19
C LEU A 566 -9.55 41.93 -19.88
N PRO A 567 -8.85 41.82 -18.74
CA PRO A 567 -7.74 42.71 -18.44
C PRO A 567 -6.72 42.73 -19.59
N LYS A 568 -6.25 43.92 -19.98
CA LYS A 568 -5.43 44.13 -21.21
C LYS A 568 -4.34 43.09 -21.46
N GLY A 569 -3.58 42.72 -20.43
CA GLY A 569 -2.53 41.70 -20.59
C GLY A 569 -3.08 40.32 -20.95
N ALA A 570 -4.20 39.91 -20.34
CA ALA A 570 -4.89 38.67 -20.68
C ALA A 570 -5.55 38.77 -22.06
N GLN A 571 -6.16 39.91 -22.38
CA GLN A 571 -6.72 40.18 -23.70
C GLN A 571 -5.65 40.09 -24.80
N GLN A 572 -4.44 40.60 -24.58
CA GLN A 572 -3.35 40.49 -25.55
C GLN A 572 -2.90 39.03 -25.75
N GLY A 573 -2.90 38.21 -24.70
CA GLY A 573 -2.59 36.78 -24.83
C GLY A 573 -3.67 35.97 -25.57
N VAL A 574 -4.94 36.31 -25.36
CA VAL A 574 -6.09 35.54 -25.89
C VAL A 574 -6.60 36.05 -27.25
N LEU A 575 -6.44 37.35 -27.51
CA LEU A 575 -6.96 38.04 -28.70
C LEU A 575 -5.86 38.80 -29.47
N GLY A 576 -4.60 38.56 -29.14
CA GLY A 576 -3.46 39.15 -29.85
C GLY A 576 -2.99 38.33 -31.05
N PRO A 577 -2.04 38.89 -31.82
CA PRO A 577 -1.49 38.23 -33.02
C PRO A 577 -0.75 36.92 -32.71
N ASP A 578 -0.19 36.78 -31.51
CA ASP A 578 0.53 35.59 -31.05
C ASP A 578 -0.36 34.62 -30.25
N SER A 579 -1.70 34.78 -30.32
CA SER A 579 -2.60 33.93 -29.56
C SER A 579 -2.58 32.49 -30.05
N VAL A 580 -2.56 31.57 -29.09
CA VAL A 580 -2.68 30.12 -29.32
C VAL A 580 -4.15 29.67 -29.45
N ILE A 581 -5.08 30.58 -29.14
CA ILE A 581 -6.53 30.41 -29.30
C ILE A 581 -6.96 31.12 -30.58
N PHE A 582 -7.75 30.44 -31.40
CA PHE A 582 -8.23 31.00 -32.68
C PHE A 582 -9.75 30.84 -32.88
N GLY A 583 -10.43 30.26 -31.90
CA GLY A 583 -11.89 30.22 -31.84
C GLY A 583 -12.38 30.30 -30.40
N MET A 584 -13.40 31.12 -30.14
CA MET A 584 -14.02 31.22 -28.81
C MET A 584 -15.46 31.73 -28.92
N SER A 585 -16.37 31.06 -28.20
CA SER A 585 -17.76 31.46 -28.01
C SER A 585 -18.20 31.13 -26.60
N VAL A 586 -18.82 32.10 -25.93
CA VAL A 586 -19.38 31.95 -24.57
C VAL A 586 -20.81 32.49 -24.60
N PRO A 587 -21.82 31.65 -24.90
CA PRO A 587 -23.20 32.10 -25.04
C PRO A 587 -23.81 32.65 -23.75
N LYS A 588 -23.42 32.10 -22.58
CA LYS A 588 -23.95 32.48 -21.27
C LYS A 588 -22.84 32.72 -20.25
N GLY A 589 -23.04 33.71 -19.38
CA GLY A 589 -22.23 33.92 -18.19
C GLY A 589 -22.55 32.89 -17.10
N ILE A 590 -21.66 32.77 -16.12
CA ILE A 590 -21.86 31.82 -15.02
C ILE A 590 -23.08 32.15 -14.16
N ASP A 591 -23.41 33.43 -14.04
CA ASP A 591 -24.65 33.94 -13.42
C ASP A 591 -25.89 33.43 -14.15
N GLU A 592 -25.95 33.60 -15.48
CA GLU A 592 -27.06 33.10 -16.30
C GLU A 592 -27.20 31.57 -16.19
N VAL A 593 -26.08 30.84 -16.19
CA VAL A 593 -26.06 29.38 -16.03
C VAL A 593 -26.62 28.96 -14.68
N LEU A 594 -26.24 29.64 -13.60
CA LEU A 594 -26.74 29.37 -12.25
C LEU A 594 -28.24 29.69 -12.13
N GLU A 595 -28.67 30.85 -12.65
CA GLU A 595 -30.06 31.28 -12.61
C GLU A 595 -30.98 30.33 -13.41
N ASP A 596 -30.57 29.90 -14.59
CA ASP A 596 -31.30 28.92 -15.40
C ASP A 596 -31.48 27.58 -14.68
N GLY A 597 -30.47 27.19 -13.88
CA GLY A 597 -30.52 26.01 -13.03
C GLY A 597 -31.21 26.24 -11.68
N GLY A 598 -31.80 27.41 -11.44
CA GLY A 598 -32.55 27.74 -10.23
C GLY A 598 -31.70 28.11 -9.01
N VAL A 599 -30.41 28.43 -9.19
CA VAL A 599 -29.50 28.86 -8.13
C VAL A 599 -29.28 30.36 -8.22
N ASP A 600 -29.75 31.11 -7.23
CA ASP A 600 -29.47 32.55 -7.12
C ASP A 600 -27.96 32.75 -6.87
N PRO A 601 -27.23 33.52 -7.72
CA PRO A 601 -25.82 33.84 -7.50
C PRO A 601 -25.54 34.44 -6.12
N LYS A 602 -26.53 35.09 -5.48
CA LYS A 602 -26.40 35.63 -4.12
C LYS A 602 -26.28 34.57 -3.04
N SER A 603 -26.65 33.32 -3.34
CA SER A 603 -26.52 32.18 -2.43
C SER A 603 -25.13 31.56 -2.42
N ILE A 604 -24.21 32.02 -3.29
CA ILE A 604 -22.83 31.53 -3.34
C ILE A 604 -21.97 32.27 -2.32
N ASP A 605 -21.44 31.52 -1.35
CA ASP A 605 -20.59 32.07 -0.29
C ASP A 605 -19.13 32.22 -0.76
N TYR A 606 -18.65 31.29 -1.59
CA TYR A 606 -17.26 31.24 -2.03
C TYR A 606 -17.14 31.06 -3.54
N CYS A 607 -16.24 31.82 -4.16
CA CYS A 607 -15.71 31.51 -5.49
C CYS A 607 -14.25 31.13 -5.32
N ILE A 608 -13.89 29.90 -5.70
CA ILE A 608 -12.55 29.35 -5.59
C ILE A 608 -11.96 29.30 -6.99
N TRP A 609 -10.94 30.11 -7.27
CA TRP A 609 -10.17 30.01 -8.50
C TRP A 609 -9.04 29.00 -8.32
N SER A 610 -9.01 27.99 -9.19
CA SER A 610 -7.90 27.05 -9.27
C SER A 610 -6.60 27.77 -9.61
N HIS A 611 -6.64 28.78 -10.48
CA HIS A 611 -5.50 29.61 -10.86
C HIS A 611 -5.92 30.88 -11.65
N ALA A 612 -4.95 31.68 -12.11
CA ALA A 612 -5.20 33.00 -12.67
C ALA A 612 -5.62 33.09 -14.15
N HIS A 613 -5.75 31.99 -14.89
CA HIS A 613 -6.12 32.09 -16.29
C HIS A 613 -7.57 32.56 -16.49
N PHE A 614 -7.80 33.16 -17.65
CA PHE A 614 -9.04 33.86 -18.01
C PHE A 614 -10.26 32.94 -18.09
N ASP A 615 -10.03 31.68 -18.38
CA ASP A 615 -11.01 30.61 -18.58
C ASP A 615 -11.37 29.84 -17.30
N HIS A 616 -10.83 30.28 -16.16
CA HIS A 616 -11.19 29.78 -14.82
C HIS A 616 -11.74 30.87 -13.93
N ARG A 617 -11.35 32.12 -14.19
CA ARG A 617 -11.73 33.26 -13.36
C ARG A 617 -13.17 33.72 -13.56
N GLY A 618 -13.69 33.57 -14.78
CA GLY A 618 -15.00 34.10 -15.17
C GLY A 618 -15.16 35.58 -14.83
N ASP A 619 -16.41 36.01 -14.65
CA ASP A 619 -16.72 37.32 -14.09
C ASP A 619 -17.19 37.16 -12.64
N VAL A 620 -16.29 37.38 -11.67
CA VAL A 620 -16.68 37.29 -10.25
C VAL A 620 -17.51 38.50 -9.79
N SER A 621 -17.59 39.57 -10.58
CA SER A 621 -18.32 40.79 -10.20
C SER A 621 -19.84 40.61 -10.18
N VAL A 622 -20.35 39.58 -10.86
CA VAL A 622 -21.78 39.20 -10.87
C VAL A 622 -22.24 38.65 -9.52
N PHE A 623 -21.32 38.12 -8.71
CA PHE A 623 -21.60 37.66 -7.35
C PHE A 623 -21.59 38.83 -6.36
N PRO A 624 -22.41 38.79 -5.30
CA PRO A 624 -22.46 39.87 -4.32
C PRO A 624 -21.09 40.08 -3.66
N LYS A 625 -20.86 41.30 -3.16
CA LYS A 625 -19.62 41.65 -2.46
C LYS A 625 -19.39 40.84 -1.17
N SER A 626 -20.42 40.18 -0.65
CA SER A 626 -20.30 39.23 0.47
C SER A 626 -19.66 37.90 0.11
N THR A 627 -19.60 37.53 -1.18
CA THR A 627 -18.97 36.29 -1.65
C THR A 627 -17.46 36.41 -1.54
N THR A 628 -16.84 35.50 -0.78
CA THR A 628 -15.40 35.42 -0.59
C THR A 628 -14.74 34.87 -1.85
N LEU A 629 -13.71 35.56 -2.32
CA LEU A 629 -12.85 35.05 -3.40
C LEU A 629 -11.66 34.32 -2.79
N VAL A 630 -11.49 33.05 -3.15
CA VAL A 630 -10.44 32.16 -2.68
C VAL A 630 -9.50 31.81 -3.83
N THR A 631 -8.19 31.89 -3.60
CA THR A 631 -7.16 31.56 -4.60
C THR A 631 -6.06 30.70 -3.99
N GLY A 632 -5.13 30.20 -4.79
CA GLY A 632 -3.90 29.63 -4.26
C GLY A 632 -2.93 30.66 -3.67
N PRO A 633 -1.85 30.20 -3.01
CA PRO A 633 -0.87 31.04 -2.35
C PRO A 633 -0.15 31.97 -3.33
N GLY A 634 -0.01 33.24 -2.97
CA GLY A 634 0.78 34.19 -3.75
C GLY A 634 0.01 34.94 -4.85
N TYR A 635 -1.25 34.60 -5.11
CA TYR A 635 -2.08 35.28 -6.12
C TYR A 635 -2.18 36.79 -5.86
N PHE A 636 -2.59 37.20 -4.65
CA PHE A 636 -2.87 38.60 -4.32
C PHE A 636 -1.60 39.40 -4.00
N SER A 637 -0.49 38.71 -3.68
CA SER A 637 0.79 39.36 -3.38
C SER A 637 1.69 39.54 -4.60
N SER A 638 1.42 38.81 -5.69
CA SER A 638 2.08 38.99 -6.98
C SER A 638 1.74 40.36 -7.58
N LYS A 639 2.77 41.08 -8.07
CA LYS A 639 2.62 42.40 -8.72
C LYS A 639 2.77 42.28 -10.22
N GLY A 640 2.06 43.12 -10.97
CA GLY A 640 2.16 43.22 -12.43
C GLY A 640 1.53 42.02 -13.16
N ARG A 641 0.73 41.22 -12.47
CA ARG A 641 0.03 40.07 -13.04
C ARG A 641 -1.14 40.57 -13.89
N PRO A 642 -1.32 40.09 -15.13
CA PRO A 642 -2.51 40.37 -15.92
C PRO A 642 -3.79 39.97 -15.17
N GLY A 643 -4.63 40.96 -14.87
CA GLY A 643 -5.82 40.80 -14.05
C GLY A 643 -5.57 40.45 -12.58
N GLY A 644 -4.36 40.70 -12.06
CA GLY A 644 -4.10 40.69 -10.62
C GLY A 644 -4.74 41.87 -9.90
N ARG A 645 -4.54 41.94 -8.58
CA ARG A 645 -5.17 42.97 -7.73
C ARG A 645 -4.76 44.40 -8.08
N ASP A 646 -3.55 44.57 -8.62
CA ASP A 646 -3.02 45.85 -9.06
C ASP A 646 -3.38 46.20 -10.51
N ASP A 647 -4.08 45.33 -11.24
CA ASP A 647 -4.61 45.61 -12.57
C ASP A 647 -5.87 46.48 -12.47
N PRO A 648 -5.87 47.71 -13.01
CA PRO A 648 -7.03 48.59 -12.95
C PRO A 648 -8.30 48.01 -13.57
N GLN A 649 -8.17 47.11 -14.56
CA GLN A 649 -9.33 46.49 -15.22
C GLN A 649 -9.93 45.32 -14.43
N ALA A 650 -9.16 44.72 -13.53
CA ALA A 650 -9.65 43.69 -12.62
C ALA A 650 -10.04 44.25 -11.24
N ALA A 651 -9.87 45.56 -10.99
CA ALA A 651 -10.13 46.16 -9.68
C ALA A 651 -11.55 45.86 -9.13
N ALA A 652 -12.56 45.87 -10.01
CA ALA A 652 -13.95 45.58 -9.65
C ALA A 652 -14.17 44.15 -9.12
N GLU A 653 -13.31 43.21 -9.53
CA GLU A 653 -13.33 41.81 -9.10
C GLU A 653 -12.92 41.68 -7.62
N PHE A 654 -12.08 42.57 -7.12
CA PHE A 654 -11.56 42.53 -5.74
C PHE A 654 -12.20 43.56 -4.79
N GLU A 655 -12.77 44.62 -5.35
CA GLU A 655 -13.28 45.76 -4.57
C GLU A 655 -14.41 45.33 -3.63
N GLY A 656 -14.24 45.61 -2.33
CA GLY A 656 -15.29 45.48 -1.33
C GLY A 656 -15.66 44.05 -0.95
N ARG A 657 -14.91 43.03 -1.39
CA ARG A 657 -15.16 41.62 -1.05
C ARG A 657 -14.05 40.99 -0.19
N PRO A 658 -14.36 39.95 0.61
CA PRO A 658 -13.34 39.18 1.32
C PRO A 658 -12.44 38.42 0.34
N LEU A 659 -11.14 38.43 0.59
CA LEU A 659 -10.11 37.78 -0.21
C LEU A 659 -9.31 36.82 0.67
N GLU A 660 -9.18 35.55 0.26
CA GLU A 660 -8.48 34.51 1.01
C GLU A 660 -7.53 33.73 0.10
N GLU A 661 -6.30 33.48 0.56
CA GLU A 661 -5.40 32.54 -0.10
C GLU A 661 -5.38 31.22 0.67
N ALA A 662 -5.33 30.11 -0.06
CA ALA A 662 -5.12 28.80 0.51
C ALA A 662 -3.80 28.77 1.28
N ASN A 663 -3.80 28.11 2.45
CA ASN A 663 -2.65 27.96 3.33
C ASN A 663 -2.33 26.48 3.56
N PHE A 664 -1.16 26.08 3.07
CA PHE A 664 -0.67 24.70 3.11
C PHE A 664 0.39 24.45 4.20
N ASP A 665 0.70 25.43 5.05
CA ASP A 665 1.77 25.34 6.07
C ASP A 665 1.39 24.46 7.27
N LYS A 666 0.14 24.02 7.36
CA LYS A 666 -0.37 23.18 8.46
C LYS A 666 0.13 21.73 8.39
N GLY A 667 0.90 21.36 7.36
CA GLY A 667 1.52 20.04 7.22
C GLY A 667 0.55 18.90 6.90
N LEU A 668 -0.71 19.20 6.56
CA LEU A 668 -1.66 18.21 6.07
C LEU A 668 -1.26 17.77 4.66
N MET A 669 -1.21 16.46 4.44
CA MET A 669 -0.91 15.85 3.15
C MET A 669 -2.09 15.01 2.68
N VAL A 670 -2.45 15.12 1.41
CA VAL A 670 -3.45 14.27 0.76
C VAL A 670 -2.77 13.60 -0.43
N GLY A 671 -2.52 12.29 -0.29
CA GLY A 671 -1.57 11.61 -1.17
C GLY A 671 -0.19 12.27 -1.08
N LYS A 672 0.29 12.81 -2.19
CA LYS A 672 1.55 13.57 -2.30
C LYS A 672 1.36 15.09 -2.38
N PHE A 673 0.12 15.58 -2.32
CA PHE A 673 -0.18 17.00 -2.31
C PHE A 673 -0.12 17.56 -0.90
N LYS A 674 0.44 18.76 -0.73
CA LYS A 674 0.12 19.56 0.46
C LYS A 674 -1.33 19.99 0.35
N ALA A 675 -2.05 19.95 1.46
CA ALA A 675 -3.49 20.12 1.46
C ALA A 675 -3.97 21.04 2.58
N GLN A 676 -5.09 21.70 2.32
CA GLN A 676 -5.86 22.44 3.29
C GLN A 676 -7.27 21.85 3.35
N ASP A 677 -7.73 21.48 4.53
CA ASP A 677 -9.15 21.22 4.78
C ASP A 677 -9.89 22.56 4.76
N PHE A 678 -10.67 22.80 3.71
CA PHE A 678 -11.23 24.12 3.41
C PHE A 678 -12.35 24.50 4.38
N PHE A 679 -13.29 23.58 4.61
CA PHE A 679 -14.37 23.76 5.59
C PHE A 679 -13.95 23.38 7.01
N GLY A 680 -12.79 22.71 7.17
CA GLY A 680 -12.25 22.30 8.47
C GLY A 680 -12.92 21.07 9.06
N ASP A 681 -13.73 20.37 8.27
CA ASP A 681 -14.53 19.23 8.70
C ASP A 681 -14.28 17.96 7.87
N GLY A 682 -13.31 18.01 6.95
CA GLY A 682 -12.86 16.90 6.11
C GLY A 682 -13.72 16.59 4.89
N SER A 683 -14.68 17.46 4.54
CA SER A 683 -15.57 17.30 3.39
C SER A 683 -14.97 17.78 2.06
N PHE A 684 -14.10 18.80 2.08
CA PHE A 684 -13.47 19.36 0.88
C PHE A 684 -12.04 19.83 1.17
N TYR A 685 -11.09 19.43 0.32
CA TYR A 685 -9.68 19.80 0.45
C TYR A 685 -9.21 20.61 -0.76
N LEU A 686 -8.46 21.67 -0.51
CA LEU A 686 -7.63 22.32 -1.53
C LEU A 686 -6.25 21.68 -1.54
N LEU A 687 -5.67 21.50 -2.72
CA LEU A 687 -4.41 20.79 -2.95
C LEU A 687 -3.43 21.68 -3.72
N GLU A 688 -2.20 21.83 -3.22
CA GLU A 688 -1.14 22.64 -3.84
C GLU A 688 -0.58 21.92 -5.09
N ALA A 689 -0.86 22.44 -6.30
CA ALA A 689 -0.53 21.80 -7.58
C ALA A 689 0.19 22.74 -8.56
N PRO A 690 1.33 23.33 -8.17
CA PRO A 690 1.99 24.38 -8.95
C PRO A 690 2.57 23.83 -10.27
N GLY A 691 2.87 24.75 -11.19
CA GLY A 691 3.56 24.47 -12.45
C GLY A 691 2.87 25.08 -13.65
N HIS A 692 1.55 24.86 -13.77
CA HIS A 692 0.75 25.60 -14.75
C HIS A 692 0.79 27.11 -14.46
N GLN A 693 0.41 27.46 -13.23
CA GLN A 693 0.72 28.72 -12.59
C GLN A 693 1.33 28.47 -11.20
N PRO A 694 2.15 29.37 -10.64
CA PRO A 694 2.75 29.19 -9.31
C PRO A 694 1.73 28.98 -8.19
N GLU A 695 0.55 29.60 -8.29
CA GLU A 695 -0.54 29.51 -7.33
C GLU A 695 -1.58 28.43 -7.67
N HIS A 696 -1.34 27.58 -8.66
CA HIS A 696 -2.34 26.60 -9.09
C HIS A 696 -2.72 25.62 -7.96
N ILE A 697 -4.03 25.45 -7.76
CA ILE A 697 -4.62 24.54 -6.78
C ILE A 697 -5.65 23.62 -7.43
N CYS A 698 -5.73 22.38 -6.93
CA CYS A 698 -6.78 21.43 -7.25
C CYS A 698 -7.75 21.28 -6.07
N GLY A 699 -8.97 20.80 -6.33
CA GLY A 699 -9.95 20.44 -5.32
C GLY A 699 -10.04 18.93 -5.12
N LEU A 700 -10.32 18.47 -3.91
CA LEU A 700 -10.71 17.08 -3.63
C LEU A 700 -11.95 17.06 -2.73
N ALA A 701 -13.08 16.70 -3.32
CA ALA A 701 -14.38 16.66 -2.68
C ALA A 701 -14.71 15.25 -2.18
N ARG A 702 -15.00 15.10 -0.89
CA ARG A 702 -15.54 13.87 -0.34
C ARG A 702 -17.03 13.76 -0.69
N THR A 703 -17.35 12.71 -1.42
CA THR A 703 -18.71 12.46 -1.94
C THR A 703 -19.49 11.45 -1.11
N THR A 704 -18.81 10.57 -0.38
CA THR A 704 -19.43 9.64 0.58
C THR A 704 -18.70 9.63 1.93
N PRO A 705 -19.41 9.43 3.06
CA PRO A 705 -18.82 9.37 4.40
C PRO A 705 -17.76 8.27 4.55
N SER A 706 -16.77 8.47 5.41
CA SER A 706 -15.80 7.43 5.80
C SER A 706 -16.46 6.20 6.43
N SER A 707 -17.61 6.37 7.08
CA SER A 707 -18.43 5.29 7.65
C SER A 707 -19.23 4.49 6.61
N SER A 708 -19.23 4.88 5.34
CA SER A 708 -19.95 4.15 4.29
C SER A 708 -19.44 2.72 4.12
N PRO A 709 -20.30 1.73 3.81
CA PRO A 709 -19.89 0.32 3.67
C PRO A 709 -18.76 0.07 2.67
N GLU A 710 -18.66 0.90 1.63
CA GLU A 710 -17.63 0.80 0.60
C GLU A 710 -16.38 1.67 0.85
N GLY A 711 -16.33 2.41 1.96
CA GLY A 711 -15.35 3.45 2.26
C GLY A 711 -15.75 4.81 1.67
N ALA A 712 -14.94 5.84 1.95
CA ALA A 712 -15.17 7.17 1.40
C ALA A 712 -14.76 7.23 -0.08
N THR A 713 -15.54 7.96 -0.86
CA THR A 713 -15.30 8.25 -2.28
C THR A 713 -15.05 9.73 -2.48
N PHE A 714 -14.28 10.07 -3.52
CA PHE A 714 -13.86 11.43 -3.79
C PHE A 714 -13.98 11.78 -5.27
N VAL A 715 -14.22 13.05 -5.54
CA VAL A 715 -14.05 13.65 -6.86
C VAL A 715 -12.90 14.64 -6.78
N PHE A 716 -11.92 14.49 -7.67
CA PHE A 716 -10.78 15.39 -7.82
C PHE A 716 -11.08 16.40 -8.92
N LEU A 717 -10.97 17.69 -8.59
CA LEU A 717 -11.24 18.83 -9.46
C LEU A 717 -9.89 19.42 -9.89
N GLY A 718 -9.47 19.13 -11.11
CA GLY A 718 -8.07 19.32 -11.54
C GLY A 718 -7.71 20.69 -12.07
N GLY A 719 -8.67 21.53 -12.48
CA GLY A 719 -8.37 22.74 -13.24
C GLY A 719 -7.42 22.42 -14.41
N ASP A 720 -6.42 23.28 -14.59
CA ASP A 720 -5.38 23.14 -15.64
C ASP A 720 -4.12 22.40 -15.19
N ILE A 721 -4.24 21.49 -14.22
CA ILE A 721 -3.14 20.57 -13.90
C ILE A 721 -2.65 19.84 -15.16
N CYS A 722 -3.59 19.49 -16.05
CA CYS A 722 -3.34 19.15 -17.45
C CYS A 722 -4.56 19.44 -18.32
N HIS A 723 -4.34 19.61 -19.63
CA HIS A 723 -5.39 19.99 -20.58
C HIS A 723 -6.00 18.82 -21.34
N PHE A 724 -5.42 17.63 -21.21
CA PHE A 724 -5.86 16.44 -21.95
C PHE A 724 -5.59 15.17 -21.15
N ALA A 725 -6.59 14.28 -21.02
CA ALA A 725 -6.45 13.10 -20.17
C ALA A 725 -5.40 12.09 -20.67
N GLY A 726 -5.11 12.09 -21.98
CA GLY A 726 -4.00 11.35 -22.57
C GLY A 726 -2.61 11.73 -22.04
N VAL A 727 -2.47 12.83 -21.29
CA VAL A 727 -1.20 13.22 -20.64
C VAL A 727 -0.86 12.33 -19.43
N PHE A 728 -1.87 11.71 -18.81
CA PHE A 728 -1.68 10.83 -17.65
C PHE A 728 -2.28 9.42 -17.85
N ARG A 729 -2.88 9.16 -19.02
CA ARG A 729 -3.45 7.86 -19.42
C ARG A 729 -2.97 7.45 -20.83
N PRO A 730 -2.75 6.16 -21.11
CA PRO A 730 -2.73 5.05 -20.16
C PRO A 730 -1.49 5.09 -19.24
N SER A 731 -1.42 4.14 -18.31
CA SER A 731 -0.34 4.03 -17.34
C SER A 731 0.08 2.57 -17.13
N GLU A 732 1.23 2.31 -16.51
CA GLU A 732 1.65 0.94 -16.17
C GLU A 732 0.65 0.26 -15.21
N GLU A 733 0.07 1.03 -14.30
CA GLU A 733 -0.89 0.56 -13.30
C GLU A 733 -2.31 0.37 -13.88
N THR A 734 -2.70 1.22 -14.82
CA THR A 734 -3.97 1.13 -15.56
C THR A 734 -3.68 1.15 -17.05
N PRO A 735 -3.24 0.01 -17.61
CA PRO A 735 -2.96 -0.07 -19.03
C PRO A 735 -4.24 0.02 -19.86
N LEU A 736 -4.08 0.39 -21.12
CA LEU A 736 -5.16 0.37 -22.11
C LEU A 736 -5.77 -1.05 -22.17
N PRO A 737 -7.08 -1.22 -21.97
CA PRO A 737 -7.70 -2.54 -21.86
C PRO A 737 -7.77 -3.23 -23.22
N ASP A 738 -7.63 -4.56 -23.27
CA ASP A 738 -7.72 -5.37 -24.51
C ASP A 738 -8.96 -5.03 -25.36
N GLY A 739 -10.08 -4.76 -24.68
CA GLY A 739 -11.30 -4.22 -25.27
C GLY A 739 -11.68 -2.88 -24.64
N ILE A 740 -11.66 -1.82 -25.43
CA ILE A 740 -12.14 -0.50 -25.04
C ILE A 740 -13.68 -0.54 -25.06
N PRO A 741 -14.34 -0.24 -23.93
CA PRO A 741 -15.79 -0.26 -23.84
C PRO A 741 -16.41 0.60 -24.94
N ALA A 742 -17.40 0.08 -25.66
CA ALA A 742 -18.07 0.84 -26.72
C ALA A 742 -18.57 2.20 -26.19
N SER A 743 -19.10 2.21 -24.96
CA SER A 743 -19.55 3.42 -24.25
C SER A 743 -18.49 4.52 -24.16
N ALA A 744 -17.20 4.16 -24.08
CA ALA A 744 -16.11 5.10 -23.99
C ALA A 744 -15.75 5.75 -25.33
N ILE A 745 -16.10 5.15 -26.47
CA ILE A 745 -15.71 5.65 -27.81
C ILE A 745 -16.91 5.91 -28.73
N THR A 746 -18.11 6.02 -28.18
CA THR A 746 -19.35 6.18 -28.96
C THR A 746 -19.44 7.48 -29.76
N LEU A 747 -18.61 8.48 -29.45
CA LEU A 747 -18.65 9.80 -30.07
C LEU A 747 -17.75 9.90 -31.31
N ARG A 748 -16.89 8.89 -31.55
CA ARG A 748 -16.01 8.83 -32.72
C ARG A 748 -16.80 8.71 -34.02
N ARG A 749 -16.60 9.68 -34.93
CA ARG A 749 -17.24 9.70 -36.26
C ARG A 749 -16.76 8.57 -37.19
N ASP A 750 -15.51 8.15 -37.04
CA ASP A 750 -14.88 7.06 -37.80
C ASP A 750 -15.21 5.66 -37.28
N TRP A 751 -15.93 5.56 -36.15
CA TRP A 751 -16.32 4.28 -35.54
C TRP A 751 -17.83 4.09 -35.55
N ALA A 752 -18.33 3.23 -36.44
CA ALA A 752 -19.76 3.02 -36.66
C ALA A 752 -20.37 1.80 -35.96
N SER A 753 -19.72 1.17 -34.96
CA SER A 753 -20.22 -0.09 -34.37
C SER A 753 -20.55 -0.01 -32.87
N LYS A 754 -21.68 -0.60 -32.47
CA LYS A 754 -22.11 -0.77 -31.06
C LYS A 754 -21.29 -1.83 -30.28
N ALA A 755 -20.17 -2.29 -30.81
CA ALA A 755 -19.34 -3.35 -30.22
C ALA A 755 -18.06 -2.78 -29.58
N VAL A 756 -17.50 -3.54 -28.63
CA VAL A 756 -16.21 -3.26 -27.97
C VAL A 756 -15.11 -3.14 -29.02
N CYS A 757 -14.32 -2.07 -28.96
CA CYS A 757 -13.21 -1.84 -29.88
C CYS A 757 -11.92 -2.46 -29.33
N PRO A 758 -11.18 -3.26 -30.13
CA PRO A 758 -9.87 -3.73 -29.72
C PRO A 758 -8.91 -2.56 -29.45
N CYS A 759 -8.12 -2.62 -28.38
CA CYS A 759 -7.09 -1.60 -28.14
C CYS A 759 -6.07 -1.51 -29.29
N SER A 760 -5.87 -2.60 -30.03
CA SER A 760 -5.02 -2.67 -31.22
C SER A 760 -5.45 -1.71 -32.34
N HIS A 761 -6.66 -1.13 -32.25
CA HIS A 761 -7.07 -0.04 -33.14
C HIS A 761 -6.36 1.28 -32.82
N PHE A 762 -6.04 1.55 -31.55
CA PHE A 762 -5.41 2.78 -31.10
C PHE A 762 -3.89 2.64 -30.92
N THR A 763 -3.41 1.50 -30.42
CA THR A 763 -1.98 1.32 -30.11
C THR A 763 -1.02 1.62 -31.26
N PRO A 764 -1.32 1.38 -32.56
CA PRO A 764 -0.42 1.74 -33.66
C PRO A 764 -0.27 3.25 -33.89
N HIS A 765 -1.22 4.05 -33.39
CA HIS A 765 -1.25 5.50 -33.54
C HIS A 765 -0.73 6.24 -32.29
N HIS A 766 -0.34 5.49 -31.26
CA HIS A 766 0.18 6.05 -30.01
C HIS A 766 1.54 6.74 -30.27
N PRO A 767 1.65 8.06 -30.13
CA PRO A 767 2.80 8.79 -30.66
C PRO A 767 4.07 8.64 -29.80
N ASN A 768 3.92 8.32 -28.52
CA ASN A 768 5.02 8.15 -27.57
C ASN A 768 5.43 6.69 -27.32
N ALA A 769 4.94 5.75 -28.12
CA ALA A 769 5.21 4.32 -27.92
C ALA A 769 6.15 3.75 -28.99
N SER A 770 7.04 2.86 -28.57
CA SER A 770 7.96 2.15 -29.48
C SER A 770 7.41 0.80 -29.95
N ASP A 771 6.46 0.24 -29.21
CA ASP A 771 5.86 -1.07 -29.45
C ASP A 771 4.45 -1.14 -28.81
N GLU A 772 3.70 -2.21 -29.12
CA GLU A 772 2.32 -2.39 -28.63
C GLU A 772 2.24 -2.47 -27.09
N LYS A 773 3.28 -2.99 -26.43
CA LYS A 773 3.31 -3.09 -24.97
C LYS A 773 3.44 -1.71 -24.35
N SER A 774 4.42 -0.91 -24.80
CA SER A 774 4.60 0.47 -24.36
C SER A 774 3.35 1.32 -24.67
N ALA A 775 2.74 1.18 -25.84
CA ALA A 775 1.50 1.88 -26.22
C ALA A 775 0.32 1.60 -25.27
N SER A 776 0.30 0.45 -24.61
CA SER A 776 -0.72 0.14 -23.61
C SER A 776 -0.42 0.69 -22.23
N THR A 777 0.81 1.10 -21.92
CA THR A 777 1.26 1.43 -20.56
C THR A 777 1.87 2.82 -20.38
N THR A 778 2.14 3.55 -21.47
CA THR A 778 2.70 4.90 -21.41
C THR A 778 1.62 5.94 -21.72
N PRO A 779 1.66 7.14 -21.13
CA PRO A 779 0.72 8.20 -21.49
C PRO A 779 0.78 8.53 -22.98
N TRP A 780 -0.39 8.80 -23.56
CA TRP A 780 -0.53 9.12 -24.98
C TRP A 780 0.23 10.38 -25.37
N TYR A 781 0.16 11.40 -24.52
CA TYR A 781 0.86 12.67 -24.69
C TYR A 781 1.72 12.98 -23.46
N GLU A 782 2.60 13.96 -23.60
CA GLU A 782 3.30 14.62 -22.51
C GLU A 782 2.92 16.11 -22.48
N LEU A 783 3.33 16.80 -21.41
CA LEU A 783 3.26 18.26 -21.35
C LEU A 783 4.22 18.91 -22.37
N PRO A 784 3.90 20.09 -22.93
CA PRO A 784 4.55 20.65 -24.12
C PRO A 784 5.93 21.27 -23.83
N ARG A 785 6.95 20.45 -23.57
CA ARG A 785 8.36 20.85 -23.31
C ARG A 785 9.06 21.55 -24.50
N GLY A 786 8.54 21.39 -25.73
CA GLY A 786 9.15 21.94 -26.95
C GLY A 786 8.26 22.88 -27.78
N GLY A 787 7.08 23.26 -27.28
CA GLY A 787 6.17 24.15 -27.99
C GLY A 787 6.70 25.59 -28.07
N LYS A 788 6.29 26.36 -29.09
CA LYS A 788 6.67 27.78 -29.21
C LYS A 788 6.09 28.64 -28.08
N HIS A 789 4.89 28.27 -27.61
CA HIS A 789 4.15 28.99 -26.57
C HIS A 789 3.46 27.99 -25.64
N PRO A 790 4.19 27.30 -24.74
CA PRO A 790 3.57 26.40 -23.76
C PRO A 790 2.73 27.20 -22.77
N VAL A 791 1.55 26.70 -22.41
CA VAL A 791 0.65 27.35 -21.45
C VAL A 791 1.05 27.14 -19.98
N TYR A 792 2.21 26.53 -19.73
CA TYR A 792 2.73 26.22 -18.40
C TYR A 792 3.88 27.16 -18.06
N THR A 793 3.84 27.76 -16.87
CA THR A 793 4.90 28.63 -16.37
C THR A 793 6.17 27.84 -16.00
N ASP A 794 5.99 26.65 -15.43
CA ASP A 794 7.06 25.70 -15.09
C ASP A 794 6.60 24.27 -15.42
N ILE A 795 7.12 23.74 -16.53
CA ILE A 795 6.73 22.42 -17.04
C ILE A 795 7.27 21.29 -16.17
N ASP A 796 8.43 21.44 -15.54
CA ASP A 796 8.98 20.40 -14.67
C ASP A 796 8.12 20.25 -13.42
N LEU A 797 7.76 21.37 -12.80
CA LEU A 797 6.87 21.39 -11.65
C LEU A 797 5.45 20.93 -12.01
N ALA A 798 4.94 21.31 -13.19
CA ALA A 798 3.66 20.82 -13.69
C ALA A 798 3.68 19.29 -13.91
N THR A 799 4.79 18.76 -14.45
CA THR A 799 5.00 17.32 -14.63
C THR A 799 4.94 16.60 -13.27
N GLU A 800 5.55 17.18 -12.23
CA GLU A 800 5.47 16.64 -10.86
C GLU A 800 4.02 16.66 -10.33
N SER A 801 3.29 17.75 -10.54
CA SER A 801 1.88 17.87 -10.14
C SER A 801 0.99 16.83 -10.84
N VAL A 802 1.16 16.64 -12.15
CA VAL A 802 0.46 15.58 -12.91
C VAL A 802 0.80 14.20 -12.38
N ALA A 803 2.07 13.92 -12.05
CA ALA A 803 2.47 12.64 -11.47
C ALA A 803 1.79 12.39 -10.11
N LYS A 804 1.66 13.42 -9.26
CA LYS A 804 0.91 13.33 -7.99
C LYS A 804 -0.58 13.04 -8.22
N MET A 805 -1.18 13.66 -9.23
CA MET A 805 -2.59 13.41 -9.60
C MET A 805 -2.79 11.99 -10.13
N ARG A 806 -1.88 11.47 -10.97
CA ARG A 806 -1.96 10.11 -11.50
C ARG A 806 -2.04 9.05 -10.39
N GLU A 807 -1.38 9.28 -9.25
CA GLU A 807 -1.50 8.38 -8.08
C GLU A 807 -2.90 8.35 -7.46
N LEU A 808 -3.66 9.44 -7.59
CA LEU A 808 -5.07 9.50 -7.19
C LEU A 808 -5.96 8.91 -8.28
N ASP A 809 -5.64 9.14 -9.55
CA ASP A 809 -6.41 8.64 -10.70
C ASP A 809 -6.50 7.11 -10.73
N ILE A 810 -5.42 6.41 -10.36
CA ILE A 810 -5.41 4.94 -10.30
C ILE A 810 -6.27 4.35 -9.16
N LYS A 811 -6.83 5.18 -8.27
CA LYS A 811 -7.60 4.70 -7.10
C LYS A 811 -9.07 4.49 -7.45
N ASP A 812 -9.62 3.32 -7.14
CA ASP A 812 -11.03 3.00 -7.41
C ASP A 812 -12.04 3.91 -6.69
N ASN A 813 -11.63 4.61 -5.62
CA ASN A 813 -12.47 5.52 -4.85
C ASN A 813 -12.23 7.01 -5.13
N VAL A 814 -11.47 7.36 -6.18
CA VAL A 814 -11.30 8.75 -6.64
C VAL A 814 -11.66 8.85 -8.13
N MET A 815 -12.56 9.77 -8.50
CA MET A 815 -12.81 10.13 -9.90
C MET A 815 -12.13 11.45 -10.22
N VAL A 816 -11.21 11.46 -11.20
CA VAL A 816 -10.52 12.68 -11.64
C VAL A 816 -11.32 13.37 -12.73
N CYS A 817 -11.57 14.67 -12.54
CA CYS A 817 -12.21 15.55 -13.50
C CYS A 817 -11.29 16.76 -13.74
N ILE A 818 -10.77 16.90 -14.96
CA ILE A 818 -9.99 18.08 -15.38
C ILE A 818 -10.90 19.06 -16.13
N ALA A 819 -10.55 20.35 -16.14
CA ALA A 819 -11.45 21.39 -16.62
C ALA A 819 -11.78 21.31 -18.12
N HIS A 820 -10.90 20.71 -18.92
CA HIS A 820 -11.04 20.67 -20.38
C HIS A 820 -11.50 19.31 -20.92
N ASP A 821 -11.90 18.37 -20.07
CA ASP A 821 -12.39 17.06 -20.50
C ASP A 821 -13.88 17.12 -20.90
N ALA A 822 -14.13 17.47 -22.16
CA ALA A 822 -15.48 17.60 -22.72
C ALA A 822 -16.29 16.29 -22.61
N SER A 823 -15.63 15.14 -22.57
CA SER A 823 -16.31 13.85 -22.48
C SER A 823 -17.08 13.65 -21.17
N LEU A 824 -16.77 14.43 -20.13
CA LEU A 824 -17.52 14.44 -18.87
C LEU A 824 -18.94 14.97 -19.06
N LEU A 825 -19.16 15.89 -20.01
CA LEU A 825 -20.47 16.48 -20.31
C LEU A 825 -21.46 15.50 -20.94
N ASP A 826 -20.95 14.44 -21.57
CA ASP A 826 -21.75 13.42 -22.24
C ASP A 826 -22.15 12.28 -21.30
N VAL A 827 -21.37 12.04 -20.26
CA VAL A 827 -21.55 10.89 -19.35
C VAL A 827 -22.16 11.29 -18.01
N LEU A 828 -21.72 12.41 -17.44
CA LEU A 828 -22.13 12.83 -16.10
C LEU A 828 -23.41 13.69 -16.14
N PRO A 829 -24.21 13.71 -15.06
CA PRO A 829 -25.26 14.70 -14.90
C PRO A 829 -24.68 16.13 -14.93
N VAL A 830 -25.07 16.90 -15.94
CA VAL A 830 -24.69 18.31 -16.09
C VAL A 830 -25.78 19.19 -15.50
N PHE A 831 -25.38 20.11 -14.62
CA PHE A 831 -26.26 21.06 -13.91
C PHE A 831 -27.19 21.82 -14.85
N ASN A 832 -26.68 22.29 -16.00
CA ASN A 832 -27.42 23.03 -17.01
C ASN A 832 -28.65 22.28 -17.54
N LYS A 833 -28.64 20.94 -17.50
CA LYS A 833 -29.72 20.07 -17.99
C LYS A 833 -30.50 19.42 -16.86
N GLN A 834 -29.82 19.11 -15.75
CA GLN A 834 -30.34 18.33 -14.62
C GLN A 834 -29.91 18.98 -13.29
N PRO A 835 -30.43 20.17 -12.94
CA PRO A 835 -29.92 20.99 -11.82
C PRO A 835 -30.06 20.34 -10.44
N GLU A 836 -31.01 19.41 -10.30
CA GLU A 836 -31.26 18.67 -9.05
C GLU A 836 -30.27 17.52 -8.82
N ARG A 837 -29.59 17.05 -9.87
CA ARG A 837 -28.67 15.91 -9.78
C ARG A 837 -27.26 16.38 -9.49
N ASP A 838 -26.55 15.58 -8.71
CA ASP A 838 -25.12 15.71 -8.44
C ASP A 838 -24.35 14.49 -8.97
N ILE A 839 -23.03 14.53 -8.81
CA ILE A 839 -22.14 13.47 -9.24
C ILE A 839 -21.65 12.59 -8.10
N ASN A 840 -22.21 12.67 -6.90
CA ASN A 840 -21.67 11.98 -5.71
C ASN A 840 -21.74 10.46 -5.81
N ASP A 841 -22.76 9.93 -6.49
CA ASP A 841 -22.97 8.50 -6.71
C ASP A 841 -22.18 7.95 -7.92
N TRP A 842 -21.13 8.65 -8.36
CA TRP A 842 -20.34 8.27 -9.54
C TRP A 842 -19.81 6.84 -9.50
N LYS A 843 -19.45 6.36 -8.31
CA LYS A 843 -18.88 5.02 -8.13
C LYS A 843 -19.94 3.95 -8.30
N THR A 844 -21.10 4.11 -7.67
CA THR A 844 -22.23 3.18 -7.77
C THR A 844 -22.80 3.15 -9.18
N ASN A 845 -22.80 4.28 -9.88
CA ASN A 845 -23.23 4.35 -11.29
C ASN A 845 -22.15 3.89 -12.28
N GLY A 846 -20.93 3.58 -11.82
CA GLY A 846 -19.83 3.13 -12.67
C GLY A 846 -19.28 4.19 -13.62
N TRP A 847 -19.59 5.49 -13.41
CA TRP A 847 -19.24 6.56 -14.36
C TRP A 847 -17.75 6.71 -14.56
N LYS A 848 -16.93 6.49 -13.52
CA LYS A 848 -15.47 6.48 -13.66
C LYS A 848 -15.01 5.49 -14.73
N ALA A 849 -15.58 4.29 -14.77
CA ALA A 849 -15.19 3.28 -15.77
C ALA A 849 -15.60 3.71 -17.19
N THR A 850 -16.73 4.43 -17.32
CA THR A 850 -17.20 4.96 -18.60
C THR A 850 -16.35 6.12 -19.10
N THR A 851 -15.99 7.08 -18.23
CA THR A 851 -15.20 8.27 -18.58
C THR A 851 -13.69 8.02 -18.60
N TYR A 852 -13.20 6.89 -18.10
CA TYR A 852 -11.76 6.67 -17.98
C TYR A 852 -11.03 6.73 -19.34
N TRP A 853 -11.68 6.19 -20.38
CA TRP A 853 -11.12 6.04 -21.72
C TRP A 853 -11.79 6.94 -22.77
N SER A 854 -12.66 7.86 -22.35
CA SER A 854 -13.44 8.68 -23.28
C SER A 854 -12.63 9.75 -24.01
N TRP A 855 -11.45 10.10 -23.51
CA TRP A 855 -10.48 10.93 -24.23
C TRP A 855 -9.99 10.31 -25.54
N LEU A 856 -10.17 8.99 -25.73
CA LEU A 856 -9.90 8.34 -27.02
C LEU A 856 -10.86 8.78 -28.12
N ASN A 857 -11.97 9.45 -27.82
CA ASN A 857 -12.78 10.09 -28.86
C ASN A 857 -12.03 11.24 -29.53
N GLU A 858 -11.12 11.91 -28.82
CA GLU A 858 -10.48 13.13 -29.26
C GLU A 858 -9.13 12.90 -29.97
N VAL A 859 -8.58 11.67 -29.96
CA VAL A 859 -7.28 11.40 -30.59
C VAL A 859 -7.39 11.11 -32.09
N SER A 860 -6.36 11.51 -32.86
CA SER A 860 -6.26 11.15 -34.28
C SER A 860 -5.95 9.66 -34.47
N VAL A 861 -6.65 9.05 -35.43
CA VAL A 861 -6.43 7.67 -35.91
C VAL A 861 -6.31 7.73 -37.43
N ASP A 862 -5.31 7.04 -38.00
CA ASP A 862 -4.97 7.11 -39.43
C ASP A 862 -4.70 8.52 -39.98
N GLY A 863 -4.40 9.49 -39.10
CA GLY A 863 -4.20 10.89 -39.47
C GLY A 863 -5.50 11.65 -39.75
N ASN A 864 -6.66 11.08 -39.41
CA ASN A 864 -7.96 11.72 -39.54
C ASN A 864 -8.30 12.52 -38.28
N THR A 865 -8.84 13.71 -38.47
CA THR A 865 -9.35 14.53 -37.36
C THR A 865 -10.68 13.98 -36.85
N PRO A 866 -10.79 13.62 -35.55
CA PRO A 866 -11.98 12.95 -35.04
C PRO A 866 -13.20 13.87 -34.96
N HIS A 867 -12.98 15.15 -34.65
CA HIS A 867 -14.02 16.16 -34.50
C HIS A 867 -13.65 17.45 -35.25
N GLU A 868 -14.63 18.09 -35.85
CA GLU A 868 -14.45 19.46 -36.35
C GLU A 868 -14.24 20.44 -35.18
N PRO A 869 -13.63 21.61 -35.42
CA PRO A 869 -13.53 22.67 -34.43
C PRO A 869 -14.90 23.01 -33.82
N VAL A 870 -15.01 23.03 -32.48
CA VAL A 870 -16.28 23.29 -31.78
C VAL A 870 -16.82 24.71 -31.99
N VAL A 871 -15.95 25.65 -32.37
CA VAL A 871 -16.31 27.00 -32.75
C VAL A 871 -15.38 27.52 -33.84
N GLU A 872 -15.93 28.26 -34.81
CA GLU A 872 -15.15 28.92 -35.86
C GLU A 872 -14.98 30.41 -35.55
N GLY A 873 -13.73 30.84 -35.28
CA GLY A 873 -13.40 32.23 -34.98
C GLY A 873 -13.94 32.71 -33.63
N PHE A 874 -13.81 34.01 -33.39
CA PHE A 874 -14.28 34.66 -32.16
C PHE A 874 -15.73 35.10 -32.30
N TRP A 875 -16.53 34.94 -31.25
CA TRP A 875 -17.95 35.30 -31.22
C TRP A 875 -18.24 36.37 -30.17
N ARG A 876 -18.89 37.45 -30.61
CA ARG A 876 -19.31 38.56 -29.78
C ARG A 876 -20.80 38.81 -29.95
N ASP A 877 -21.52 38.90 -28.84
CA ASP A 877 -22.96 39.20 -28.83
C ASP A 877 -23.79 38.28 -29.74
N GLY A 878 -23.45 36.98 -29.76
CA GLY A 878 -24.13 35.95 -30.56
C GLY A 878 -23.83 35.98 -32.06
N LYS A 879 -22.81 36.73 -32.50
CA LYS A 879 -22.37 36.80 -33.90
C LYS A 879 -20.86 36.59 -34.00
N LYS A 880 -20.39 36.05 -35.13
CA LYS A 880 -18.97 35.99 -35.45
C LYS A 880 -18.39 37.42 -35.48
N TRP A 881 -17.39 37.65 -34.65
CA TRP A 881 -16.72 38.93 -34.49
C TRP A 881 -15.72 39.14 -35.63
N ASP A 882 -15.65 40.38 -36.18
CA ASP A 882 -14.59 40.80 -37.10
C ASP A 882 -13.26 40.94 -36.35
N TYR A 883 -12.65 39.79 -36.07
CA TYR A 883 -11.38 39.69 -35.37
C TYR A 883 -10.22 40.26 -36.18
N ALA A 884 -10.25 40.13 -37.51
CA ALA A 884 -9.22 40.69 -38.38
C ALA A 884 -9.21 42.22 -38.30
N GLY A 885 -10.39 42.84 -38.41
CA GLY A 885 -10.54 44.28 -38.19
C GLY A 885 -10.13 44.72 -36.79
N TYR A 886 -10.44 43.92 -35.75
CA TYR A 886 -9.99 44.19 -34.39
C TYR A 886 -8.46 44.15 -34.25
N LEU A 887 -7.78 43.15 -34.82
CA LEU A 887 -6.32 43.07 -34.80
C LEU A 887 -5.66 44.27 -35.49
N GLU A 888 -6.30 44.83 -36.53
CA GLU A 888 -5.83 46.07 -37.16
C GLU A 888 -5.93 47.29 -36.22
N THR A 889 -6.90 47.32 -35.30
CA THR A 889 -6.98 48.38 -34.28
C THR A 889 -5.92 48.28 -33.19
N LEU A 890 -5.26 47.13 -33.06
CA LEU A 890 -4.17 46.90 -32.09
C LEU A 890 -2.77 47.21 -32.67
N LYS A 891 -2.65 47.37 -33.99
CA LYS A 891 -1.42 47.82 -34.67
C LYS A 891 -1.32 49.33 -34.62
#